data_AF-B0E0P2-F1
#
_entry.id   AF-B0E0P2-F1
#
_cell.length_a   1.000
_cell.length_b   1.000
_cell.length_c   1.000
_cell.angle_alpha   90.00
_cell.angle_beta   90.00
_cell.angle_gamma   90.00
#
_symmetry.space_group_name_H-M   'P 1'
#
loop_
_entity.id
_entity.type
_entity.pdbx_description
1 polymer ?
#
loop_
_entity_poly.entity_id
_entity_poly.type
_entity_poly.pdbx_seq_one_letter_code
_entity_poly.pdbx_strand_id
1 'polypeptide(L)'
;MSHDELPQYMPNTALMSFETPPRPFYPPWATPNANPGTPTITGTGFQTYPAYLATPSPQSHQTSVKRSHKRKNDENSGQSVAKKARNSRGLGLLSDSTTSNLPPEMGTPDEVSDPDADKLDSFFAFLQGTLKWTFGELLYHTSKGKSPGAKRKLGPDGKSLVTSNPKEVKRNSSIIQHFMHGRGTYGPADILNNWMQHPYGADERQSHLMYSTSVPYLEIRPVRPALTAFAAQTVKAKIIHEAESAVKLSSGLHVAVTRKQQTKSLEMRLDWPDIGAATFDKVQGIIQEKQPLTWSLIMEVASRPPRVQNGIKIIRQKRPPQIISTHIISTLNFSRSSSANLLPLATGLLYFASSASYDLFRHHARVGDMPAYSTIMKAMCVLSEREAEKTLQHGADADSIGVIRLDNVQNYLIQRNPAIGRENKLNIGLSATYYEVEGIDPHVFDLSAKRDCLAENKRKDLTVNNFVSLVDSQHLETVGILQWINTLVQHIPELSFMKKHVSMLYRTRAAKQRLPPKQTKVHPLASSSRNETVVTDLKEALLDFLAQTGQTAESFKKRLFPIGGDGLTFNKILDIQDFLQFHENEFETLRVLDPLLEWWHSLWTDLSRLFGSHWGGDLSKDPSTLSHSATKIGRKKPLNLKKVDYFQHSQLAYLVLDARILDCWRLHYGQKNLQQYFEVLAKKSELPAFEDLEVAARNLYRKYMSSRAQQRAMLGLCSTSNPSSPLSVPIGARWTEPRPAPPPPKKKSQNPPPSPEEFLGDQVLARSIAFMRETMISREAMLASAEGNVGRLYEMIKAMLFTFAGSPHSNYTAYFLEMITKLEWESGPELKSALLALSLVNLTGCEGGFAAGDTIQEYFNRILEAVVGRKGVEYGNNFIRNVWSRNLHHVARLKSTWLEGVGLAPRSKKHTKAKALAEMRILMQVYQDTELHTFRAGRTFDVDLFVDDFELGLKKLGGGGKLKNWISKTTRSRGLQTSRDISPQAFVDTEDDNSEDSLDEEEEDLDVVVENSGNTFGIVHISEGDLVFFPIDMDAEAAKVIQDIESTSGNETEDSESDADVMDTDDENGGTEN
;
A
#
# COMPACT_ATOMS: atom_id res chain seq x y z
N MET A 1 -13.36 -34.27 -47.07
CA MET A 1 -14.16 -34.83 -45.96
C MET A 1 -13.38 -34.56 -44.69
N SER A 2 -13.75 -33.68 -43.77
CA SER A 2 -14.71 -32.54 -43.74
C SER A 2 -14.24 -31.67 -42.54
N HIS A 3 -14.19 -30.34 -42.62
CA HIS A 3 -15.32 -29.41 -42.43
C HIS A 3 -16.14 -29.75 -41.17
N ASP A 4 -16.24 -28.92 -40.12
CA ASP A 4 -15.66 -27.58 -39.81
C ASP A 4 -15.33 -27.53 -38.29
N GLU A 5 -15.00 -26.46 -37.55
CA GLU A 5 -15.17 -24.99 -37.69
C GLU A 5 -14.11 -24.23 -36.82
N LEU A 6 -14.13 -22.87 -36.82
CA LEU A 6 -13.28 -22.00 -35.98
C LEU A 6 -14.03 -20.71 -35.56
N PRO A 7 -14.12 -20.38 -34.26
CA PRO A 7 -14.58 -19.06 -33.82
C PRO A 7 -13.42 -18.04 -33.81
N GLN A 8 -13.48 -17.04 -34.70
CA GLN A 8 -12.54 -15.92 -34.71
C GLN A 8 -12.87 -14.89 -33.63
N TYR A 9 -11.86 -14.39 -32.91
CA TYR A 9 -11.96 -13.17 -32.09
C TYR A 9 -10.83 -12.20 -32.44
N MET A 10 -11.16 -11.12 -33.17
CA MET A 10 -10.25 -10.00 -33.41
C MET A 10 -10.48 -8.87 -32.40
N PRO A 11 -9.45 -8.40 -31.67
CA PRO A 11 -9.53 -7.17 -30.89
C PRO A 11 -9.29 -5.95 -31.80
N ASN A 12 -10.37 -5.25 -32.18
CA ASN A 12 -10.30 -3.97 -32.90
C ASN A 12 -9.54 -2.93 -32.07
N THR A 13 -8.26 -2.72 -32.39
CA THR A 13 -7.39 -1.76 -31.71
C THR A 13 -7.13 -0.59 -32.65
N ALA A 14 -7.94 0.47 -32.54
CA ALA A 14 -7.83 1.63 -33.41
C ALA A 14 -6.55 2.45 -33.10
N LEU A 15 -5.73 2.67 -34.13
CA LEU A 15 -4.59 3.57 -34.06
C LEU A 15 -5.05 5.01 -33.81
N MET A 16 -4.54 5.64 -32.75
CA MET A 16 -4.50 7.10 -32.64
C MET A 16 -3.05 7.59 -32.70
N SER A 17 -2.84 8.63 -33.48
CA SER A 17 -1.54 9.23 -33.77
C SER A 17 -0.97 10.02 -32.59
N PHE A 18 0.35 9.97 -32.41
CA PHE A 18 1.07 10.83 -31.47
C PHE A 18 1.01 12.30 -31.93
N GLU A 19 0.41 13.17 -31.11
CA GLU A 19 0.63 14.63 -31.18
C GLU A 19 1.70 15.08 -30.16
N THR A 20 2.19 16.30 -30.33
CA THR A 20 3.45 16.80 -29.77
C THR A 20 3.40 17.13 -28.27
N PRO A 21 4.55 17.08 -27.57
CA PRO A 21 4.62 17.33 -26.13
C PRO A 21 4.33 18.81 -25.78
N PRO A 22 3.62 19.08 -24.67
CA PRO A 22 3.34 20.45 -24.23
C PRO A 22 4.61 21.15 -23.71
N ARG A 23 4.72 22.46 -23.99
CA ARG A 23 5.82 23.30 -23.47
C ARG A 23 5.65 23.53 -21.96
N PRO A 24 6.74 23.54 -21.16
CA PRO A 24 6.66 23.89 -19.75
C PRO A 24 6.31 25.37 -19.56
N PHE A 25 5.35 25.64 -18.66
CA PHE A 25 4.92 26.99 -18.30
C PHE A 25 5.59 27.40 -16.98
N TYR A 26 6.50 28.39 -17.03
CA TYR A 26 7.25 28.86 -15.86
C TYR A 26 6.47 29.92 -15.07
N PRO A 27 6.34 29.82 -13.74
CA PRO A 27 5.85 30.90 -12.90
C PRO A 27 6.92 32.01 -12.77
N PRO A 28 6.58 33.31 -12.88
CA PRO A 28 7.58 34.38 -12.94
C PRO A 28 7.86 35.05 -11.59
N TRP A 29 8.86 34.55 -10.85
CA TRP A 29 9.70 35.35 -9.94
C TRP A 29 11.00 34.61 -9.56
N ALA A 30 11.97 35.35 -9.01
CA ALA A 30 13.32 34.91 -8.59
C ALA A 30 14.27 34.37 -9.69
N THR A 31 14.93 35.29 -10.41
CA THR A 31 16.30 35.05 -10.90
C THR A 31 17.33 35.45 -9.83
N PRO A 32 18.42 34.68 -9.63
CA PRO A 32 19.45 35.00 -8.64
C PRO A 32 20.59 35.85 -9.24
N ASN A 33 21.38 36.53 -8.41
CA ASN A 33 22.73 36.98 -8.79
C ASN A 33 23.65 37.33 -7.59
N ALA A 34 24.96 37.18 -7.82
CA ALA A 34 26.11 37.72 -7.06
C ALA A 34 26.32 37.33 -5.56
N ASN A 35 27.30 36.44 -5.37
CA ASN A 35 28.22 36.38 -4.21
C ASN A 35 29.37 37.42 -4.39
N PRO A 36 30.34 37.62 -3.46
CA PRO A 36 30.53 37.06 -2.10
C PRO A 36 30.83 38.11 -0.99
N GLY A 37 30.91 37.68 0.28
CA GLY A 37 31.51 38.50 1.37
C GLY A 37 31.46 37.86 2.77
N THR A 38 32.58 37.87 3.50
CA THR A 38 32.79 37.36 4.88
C THR A 38 33.27 38.50 5.82
N PRO A 39 33.38 38.33 7.16
CA PRO A 39 32.76 37.36 8.09
C PRO A 39 32.23 38.00 9.42
N THR A 40 31.88 37.15 10.39
CA THR A 40 32.06 37.32 11.87
C THR A 40 31.01 37.99 12.78
N ILE A 41 31.05 37.53 14.04
CA ILE A 41 30.64 38.14 15.33
C ILE A 41 29.25 37.83 15.91
N THR A 42 29.32 37.43 17.17
CA THR A 42 28.34 37.03 18.20
C THR A 42 27.22 38.03 18.51
N GLY A 43 26.10 37.56 19.09
CA GLY A 43 25.17 38.44 19.80
C GLY A 43 23.97 37.73 20.46
N THR A 44 24.00 37.60 21.80
CA THR A 44 22.85 37.23 22.64
C THR A 44 21.78 38.33 22.67
N GLY A 45 20.50 38.00 22.88
CA GLY A 45 19.46 39.03 23.08
C GLY A 45 18.04 38.51 23.32
N PHE A 46 17.68 38.27 24.59
CA PHE A 46 16.27 38.30 25.01
C PHE A 46 15.78 39.76 25.02
N GLN A 47 14.57 40.03 24.51
CA GLN A 47 13.60 40.83 25.27
C GLN A 47 12.17 40.73 24.73
N THR A 48 11.23 40.54 25.65
CA THR A 48 9.78 40.71 25.47
C THR A 48 9.39 42.15 25.77
N TYR A 49 8.34 42.69 25.12
CA TYR A 49 7.41 43.66 25.73
C TYR A 49 6.02 43.55 25.06
N PRO A 50 4.89 43.86 25.75
CA PRO A 50 3.55 43.44 25.30
C PRO A 50 2.49 44.56 25.16
N ALA A 51 1.26 44.12 24.86
CA ALA A 51 -0.02 44.59 25.42
C ALA A 51 -0.95 45.53 24.61
N TYR A 52 -2.17 45.63 25.16
CA TYR A 52 -3.32 46.53 24.87
C TYR A 52 -4.31 46.18 23.75
N LEU A 53 -5.30 45.35 24.14
CA LEU A 53 -6.74 45.70 24.24
C LEU A 53 -7.37 46.58 23.15
N ALA A 54 -8.42 46.06 22.51
CA ALA A 54 -9.79 46.59 22.66
C ALA A 54 -10.86 45.64 22.07
N THR A 55 -11.95 45.43 22.82
CA THR A 55 -13.29 45.12 22.24
C THR A 55 -14.07 46.44 22.12
N PRO A 56 -15.14 46.48 21.30
CA PRO A 56 -16.47 46.30 21.89
C PRO A 56 -17.47 45.57 20.98
N SER A 57 -18.69 45.35 21.50
CA SER A 57 -19.85 44.82 20.77
C SER A 57 -20.99 45.89 20.74
N PRO A 58 -22.29 45.59 20.53
CA PRO A 58 -22.99 45.98 19.31
C PRO A 58 -24.16 46.97 19.53
N GLN A 59 -24.71 47.57 18.46
CA GLN A 59 -26.17 47.78 18.29
C GLN A 59 -26.59 48.32 16.89
N SER A 60 -27.88 48.68 16.76
CA SER A 60 -28.74 48.56 15.58
C SER A 60 -28.99 49.84 14.74
N HIS A 61 -29.67 49.62 13.59
CA HIS A 61 -30.67 50.47 12.90
C HIS A 61 -30.31 51.38 11.69
N GLN A 62 -31.13 51.15 10.64
CA GLN A 62 -31.81 52.09 9.72
C GLN A 62 -31.08 52.84 8.56
N THR A 63 -31.37 52.33 7.35
CA THR A 63 -31.83 53.06 6.14
C THR A 63 -30.97 54.10 5.40
N SER A 64 -30.63 53.73 4.14
CA SER A 64 -30.82 54.53 2.90
C SER A 64 -30.07 55.86 2.66
N VAL A 65 -29.24 55.89 1.59
CA VAL A 65 -29.33 56.87 0.47
C VAL A 65 -28.59 56.34 -0.78
N LYS A 66 -28.74 56.99 -1.95
CA LYS A 66 -28.35 56.49 -3.29
C LYS A 66 -27.20 57.27 -3.97
N ARG A 67 -26.63 56.66 -5.02
CA ARG A 67 -25.88 57.25 -6.18
C ARG A 67 -24.44 57.75 -5.91
N SER A 68 -23.51 57.85 -6.89
CA SER A 68 -23.35 57.19 -8.22
C SER A 68 -22.02 57.64 -8.90
N HIS A 69 -21.72 57.14 -10.11
CA HIS A 69 -20.71 57.65 -11.08
C HIS A 69 -19.23 57.32 -10.75
N LYS A 70 -18.26 57.23 -11.69
CA LYS A 70 -18.13 57.28 -13.18
C LYS A 70 -16.81 56.52 -13.55
N ARG A 71 -16.30 56.29 -14.77
CA ARG A 71 -16.55 56.75 -16.17
C ARG A 71 -15.93 55.72 -17.18
N LYS A 72 -16.41 55.69 -18.43
CA LYS A 72 -15.70 55.60 -19.75
C LYS A 72 -14.48 54.63 -19.95
N ASN A 73 -14.47 53.71 -20.94
CA ASN A 73 -14.27 53.84 -22.42
C ASN A 73 -12.76 53.72 -22.87
N ASP A 74 -12.32 53.49 -24.12
CA ASP A 74 -12.89 53.49 -25.51
C ASP A 74 -12.16 52.43 -26.42
N GLU A 75 -12.84 51.93 -27.49
CA GLU A 75 -12.32 51.59 -28.87
C GLU A 75 -11.12 50.61 -29.11
N ASN A 76 -10.77 50.06 -30.30
CA ASN A 76 -11.34 49.96 -31.68
C ASN A 76 -10.77 48.69 -32.40
N SER A 77 -11.57 47.79 -33.03
CA SER A 77 -11.97 47.69 -34.47
C SER A 77 -11.05 46.90 -35.44
N GLY A 78 -11.61 45.93 -36.17
CA GLY A 78 -10.93 45.20 -37.27
C GLY A 78 -11.85 44.29 -38.11
N GLN A 79 -12.05 44.67 -39.37
CA GLN A 79 -12.84 44.06 -40.48
C GLN A 79 -12.43 42.60 -40.83
N SER A 80 -13.16 41.73 -41.56
CA SER A 80 -14.52 41.68 -42.16
C SER A 80 -14.85 40.17 -42.48
N VAL A 81 -15.79 39.64 -43.30
CA VAL A 81 -16.61 40.01 -44.49
C VAL A 81 -18.00 39.32 -44.45
N ALA A 82 -18.92 39.73 -45.35
CA ALA A 82 -20.29 39.24 -45.57
C ALA A 82 -20.38 37.87 -46.30
N LYS A 83 -21.56 37.19 -46.43
CA LYS A 83 -22.82 37.55 -47.15
C LYS A 83 -23.98 36.60 -46.73
N LYS A 84 -25.29 36.93 -46.81
CA LYS A 84 -26.03 38.18 -47.11
C LYS A 84 -27.52 38.06 -46.70
N ALA A 85 -28.14 39.21 -46.33
CA ALA A 85 -29.52 39.64 -46.66
C ALA A 85 -30.74 38.85 -46.08
N ARG A 86 -31.90 39.47 -45.78
CA ARG A 86 -32.33 40.90 -45.76
C ARG A 86 -33.53 41.01 -44.78
N ASN A 87 -33.52 41.93 -43.81
CA ASN A 87 -34.18 43.27 -43.79
C ASN A 87 -35.72 43.29 -43.53
N SER A 88 -36.31 44.29 -42.86
CA SER A 88 -35.77 45.35 -41.96
C SER A 88 -36.86 46.30 -41.43
N ARG A 89 -36.73 46.76 -40.16
CA ARG A 89 -37.04 48.11 -39.58
C ARG A 89 -38.44 48.75 -39.82
N GLY A 90 -39.04 49.52 -38.89
CA GLY A 90 -38.67 49.93 -37.52
C GLY A 90 -38.73 51.46 -37.25
N LEU A 91 -38.90 51.86 -35.98
CA LEU A 91 -38.90 53.25 -35.43
C LEU A 91 -40.07 54.18 -35.85
N GLY A 92 -40.53 55.17 -35.05
CA GLY A 92 -40.27 55.46 -33.63
C GLY A 92 -40.57 56.93 -33.19
N LEU A 93 -40.81 57.14 -31.88
CA LEU A 93 -40.69 58.39 -31.07
C LEU A 93 -41.67 59.60 -31.24
N LEU A 94 -42.34 59.93 -30.11
CA LEU A 94 -42.56 61.26 -29.46
C LEU A 94 -43.30 62.44 -30.15
N SER A 95 -44.35 62.97 -29.49
CA SER A 95 -44.39 64.29 -28.78
C SER A 95 -45.75 65.06 -28.79
N ASP A 96 -46.21 65.37 -27.57
CA ASP A 96 -47.00 66.52 -27.05
C ASP A 96 -48.09 67.29 -27.83
N SER A 97 -49.31 67.16 -27.29
CA SER A 97 -50.23 68.25 -26.83
C SER A 97 -51.17 69.03 -27.78
N THR A 98 -52.43 69.17 -27.33
CA THR A 98 -53.45 70.24 -27.62
C THR A 98 -53.73 70.61 -29.09
N THR A 99 -54.94 70.48 -29.64
CA THR A 99 -56.22 71.05 -29.13
C THR A 99 -57.49 70.28 -29.58
N SER A 100 -58.67 70.71 -29.14
CA SER A 100 -60.00 70.13 -29.41
C SER A 100 -60.56 70.38 -30.81
N ASN A 101 -61.33 69.40 -31.34
CA ASN A 101 -62.75 69.58 -31.72
C ASN A 101 -63.44 68.24 -32.10
N LEU A 102 -64.77 68.24 -32.03
CA LEU A 102 -65.70 67.17 -32.42
C LEU A 102 -66.18 67.38 -33.88
N PRO A 103 -67.09 66.54 -34.45
CA PRO A 103 -66.89 65.19 -34.97
C PRO A 103 -67.38 65.17 -36.45
N PRO A 104 -68.04 64.12 -37.01
CA PRO A 104 -67.87 62.66 -36.89
C PRO A 104 -67.45 62.04 -38.25
N GLU A 105 -67.31 60.71 -38.33
CA GLU A 105 -68.07 59.91 -39.32
C GLU A 105 -68.09 58.42 -38.96
N MET A 106 -69.03 57.66 -39.54
CA MET A 106 -69.17 56.22 -39.29
C MET A 106 -68.34 55.39 -40.27
N GLY A 107 -67.65 54.37 -39.75
CA GLY A 107 -67.01 53.33 -40.54
C GLY A 107 -66.89 52.04 -39.76
N THR A 108 -67.76 51.07 -40.04
CA THR A 108 -67.66 49.70 -39.52
C THR A 108 -66.62 48.90 -40.32
N PRO A 109 -65.81 48.09 -39.62
CA PRO A 109 -65.35 46.81 -40.14
C PRO A 109 -65.89 45.66 -39.28
N ASP A 110 -66.21 44.53 -39.90
CA ASP A 110 -66.79 43.37 -39.22
C ASP A 110 -65.82 42.69 -38.25
N GLU A 111 -66.29 42.34 -37.05
CA GLU A 111 -65.59 41.41 -36.18
C GLU A 111 -65.77 39.98 -36.71
N VAL A 112 -64.66 39.34 -37.10
CA VAL A 112 -64.63 37.89 -37.33
C VAL A 112 -64.70 37.21 -35.97
N SER A 113 -65.85 36.66 -35.59
CA SER A 113 -65.97 35.94 -34.32
C SER A 113 -65.04 34.73 -34.29
N ASP A 114 -64.43 34.48 -33.13
CA ASP A 114 -63.72 33.23 -32.90
C ASP A 114 -64.77 32.13 -32.74
N PRO A 115 -64.84 31.16 -33.67
CA PRO A 115 -65.90 30.15 -33.64
C PRO A 115 -65.78 29.21 -32.44
N ASP A 116 -64.68 29.19 -31.69
CA ASP A 116 -64.59 28.48 -30.41
C ASP A 116 -64.97 29.38 -29.21
N ALA A 117 -64.85 30.70 -29.30
CA ALA A 117 -65.39 31.64 -28.31
C ALA A 117 -66.93 31.59 -28.28
N ASP A 118 -67.59 31.65 -29.45
CA ASP A 118 -69.06 31.54 -29.57
C ASP A 118 -69.60 30.24 -28.95
N LYS A 119 -68.81 29.14 -29.06
CA LYS A 119 -69.12 27.84 -28.42
C LYS A 119 -68.92 27.88 -26.91
N LEU A 120 -67.87 28.54 -26.41
CA LEU A 120 -67.59 28.68 -24.98
C LEU A 120 -68.67 29.51 -24.28
N ASP A 121 -69.08 30.64 -24.87
CA ASP A 121 -70.14 31.48 -24.29
C ASP A 121 -71.50 30.76 -24.31
N SER A 122 -71.83 30.07 -25.41
CA SER A 122 -73.00 29.18 -25.48
C SER A 122 -72.96 28.08 -24.41
N PHE A 123 -71.78 27.51 -24.15
CA PHE A 123 -71.56 26.49 -23.14
C PHE A 123 -71.69 27.01 -21.71
N PHE A 124 -71.11 28.17 -21.39
CA PHE A 124 -71.25 28.80 -20.07
C PHE A 124 -72.69 29.27 -19.80
N ALA A 125 -73.38 29.80 -20.81
CA ALA A 125 -74.81 30.14 -20.72
C ALA A 125 -75.68 28.90 -20.41
N PHE A 126 -75.42 27.76 -21.08
CA PHE A 126 -76.07 26.49 -20.76
C PHE A 126 -75.72 25.97 -19.36
N LEU A 127 -74.46 26.10 -18.95
CA LEU A 127 -73.98 25.65 -17.64
C LEU A 127 -74.69 26.39 -16.49
N GLN A 128 -74.76 27.72 -16.59
CA GLN A 128 -75.35 28.58 -15.56
C GLN A 128 -76.88 28.59 -15.63
N GLY A 129 -77.47 28.69 -16.84
CA GLY A 129 -78.91 28.81 -17.03
C GLY A 129 -79.67 27.49 -16.93
N THR A 130 -79.15 26.40 -17.51
CA THR A 130 -79.84 25.11 -17.57
C THR A 130 -79.37 24.13 -16.50
N LEU A 131 -78.06 23.92 -16.36
CA LEU A 131 -77.52 22.97 -15.36
C LEU A 131 -77.43 23.56 -13.95
N LYS A 132 -77.39 24.90 -13.82
CA LYS A 132 -77.19 25.64 -12.56
C LYS A 132 -75.91 25.21 -11.83
N TRP A 133 -74.86 24.90 -12.58
CA TRP A 133 -73.55 24.52 -12.06
C TRP A 133 -72.54 25.63 -12.36
N THR A 134 -71.63 25.87 -11.43
CA THR A 134 -70.37 26.55 -11.73
C THR A 134 -69.44 25.64 -12.54
N PHE A 135 -68.46 26.22 -13.23
CA PHE A 135 -67.43 25.44 -13.93
C PHE A 135 -66.62 24.53 -12.99
N GLY A 136 -66.42 24.96 -11.73
CA GLY A 136 -65.80 24.15 -10.69
C GLY A 136 -66.65 22.93 -10.30
N GLU A 137 -67.95 23.10 -10.14
CA GLU A 137 -68.88 21.99 -9.86
C GLU A 137 -68.95 21.00 -11.02
N LEU A 138 -68.97 21.48 -12.28
CA LEU A 138 -68.87 20.61 -13.45
C LEU A 138 -67.59 19.76 -13.41
N LEU A 139 -66.43 20.38 -13.24
CA LEU A 139 -65.14 19.68 -13.20
C LEU A 139 -65.08 18.69 -12.03
N TYR A 140 -65.62 19.06 -10.87
CA TYR A 140 -65.70 18.18 -9.69
C TYR A 140 -66.62 16.97 -9.95
N HIS A 141 -67.85 17.20 -10.40
CA HIS A 141 -68.84 16.13 -10.61
C HIS A 141 -68.50 15.22 -11.80
N THR A 142 -67.80 15.71 -12.82
CA THR A 142 -67.30 14.88 -13.94
C THR A 142 -66.05 14.08 -13.55
N SER A 143 -65.17 14.62 -12.68
CA SER A 143 -63.96 13.90 -12.20
C SER A 143 -64.25 12.89 -11.08
N LYS A 144 -65.36 13.02 -10.36
CA LYS A 144 -65.71 12.20 -9.18
C LYS A 144 -66.18 10.79 -9.56
N GLY A 145 -65.23 9.91 -9.85
CA GLY A 145 -65.48 8.49 -10.10
C GLY A 145 -66.20 7.77 -8.95
N LYS A 146 -67.05 6.79 -9.27
CA LYS A 146 -67.71 5.92 -8.27
C LYS A 146 -66.70 4.92 -7.71
N SER A 147 -66.32 5.07 -6.44
CA SER A 147 -65.32 4.21 -5.78
C SER A 147 -65.70 2.71 -5.81
N PRO A 148 -64.77 1.78 -6.15
CA PRO A 148 -65.07 0.35 -6.24
C PRO A 148 -65.59 -0.30 -4.94
N GLY A 149 -65.26 0.27 -3.77
CA GLY A 149 -65.66 -0.23 -2.45
C GLY A 149 -66.99 0.31 -1.89
N ALA A 150 -67.77 1.05 -2.67
CA ALA A 150 -69.03 1.62 -2.19
C ALA A 150 -70.10 0.52 -1.97
N LYS A 151 -70.19 0.00 -0.74
CA LYS A 151 -71.24 -0.93 -0.31
C LYS A 151 -72.61 -0.39 -0.75
N ARG A 152 -73.37 -1.15 -1.55
CA ARG A 152 -74.75 -0.81 -1.91
C ARG A 152 -75.57 -0.66 -0.62
N LYS A 153 -75.99 0.56 -0.29
CA LYS A 153 -77.06 0.78 0.69
C LYS A 153 -78.35 0.21 0.11
N LEU A 154 -78.74 -0.98 0.56
CA LEU A 154 -80.09 -1.48 0.40
C LEU A 154 -81.02 -0.57 1.22
N GLY A 155 -82.14 -0.14 0.62
CA GLY A 155 -83.24 0.42 1.38
C GLY A 155 -83.97 -0.67 2.16
N PRO A 156 -84.88 -0.32 3.10
CA PRO A 156 -85.65 -1.29 3.87
C PRO A 156 -86.37 -2.34 3.00
N ASP A 157 -86.82 -1.94 1.81
CA ASP A 157 -87.63 -2.75 0.90
C ASP A 157 -86.78 -3.58 -0.10
N GLY A 158 -85.46 -3.69 0.11
CA GLY A 158 -84.54 -4.51 -0.69
C GLY A 158 -84.27 -4.04 -2.13
N LYS A 159 -84.96 -3.01 -2.63
CA LYS A 159 -84.81 -2.49 -4.01
C LYS A 159 -83.71 -1.44 -4.11
N SER A 160 -82.98 -1.46 -5.23
CA SER A 160 -81.80 -0.62 -5.48
C SER A 160 -82.17 0.73 -6.12
N LEU A 161 -82.12 1.82 -5.35
CA LEU A 161 -82.33 3.20 -5.82
C LEU A 161 -81.12 3.73 -6.63
N VAL A 162 -80.93 3.20 -7.85
CA VAL A 162 -80.04 3.79 -8.87
C VAL A 162 -80.67 3.63 -10.26
N THR A 163 -81.60 4.53 -10.61
CA THR A 163 -82.18 4.64 -11.95
C THR A 163 -81.24 5.40 -12.90
N SER A 164 -80.15 4.75 -13.32
CA SER A 164 -79.25 5.25 -14.36
C SER A 164 -79.04 4.21 -15.46
N ASN A 165 -79.37 4.55 -16.71
CA ASN A 165 -79.29 3.65 -17.85
C ASN A 165 -77.85 3.08 -18.02
N PRO A 166 -77.65 1.74 -17.99
CA PRO A 166 -76.32 1.14 -18.08
C PRO A 166 -75.52 1.55 -19.33
N LYS A 167 -76.20 1.85 -20.44
CA LYS A 167 -75.55 2.30 -21.69
C LYS A 167 -74.98 3.73 -21.56
N GLU A 168 -75.69 4.64 -20.90
CA GLU A 168 -75.28 6.03 -20.70
C GLU A 168 -74.14 6.15 -19.69
N VAL A 169 -74.22 5.41 -18.57
CA VAL A 169 -73.10 5.34 -17.60
C VAL A 169 -71.84 4.83 -18.30
N LYS A 170 -71.95 3.79 -19.14
CA LYS A 170 -70.82 3.25 -19.91
C LYS A 170 -70.29 4.25 -20.96
N ARG A 171 -71.17 5.01 -21.63
CA ARG A 171 -70.78 6.08 -22.58
C ARG A 171 -70.02 7.20 -21.89
N ASN A 172 -70.56 7.73 -20.78
CA ASN A 172 -69.95 8.86 -20.06
C ASN A 172 -68.60 8.46 -19.43
N SER A 173 -68.53 7.27 -18.82
CA SER A 173 -67.26 6.71 -18.34
C SER A 173 -66.24 6.52 -19.48
N SER A 174 -66.67 6.08 -20.67
CA SER A 174 -65.77 5.94 -21.83
C SER A 174 -65.22 7.28 -22.31
N ILE A 175 -66.03 8.35 -22.33
CA ILE A 175 -65.59 9.70 -22.69
C ILE A 175 -64.57 10.25 -21.68
N ILE A 176 -64.89 10.14 -20.38
CA ILE A 176 -63.98 10.58 -19.31
C ILE A 176 -62.68 9.75 -19.33
N GLN A 177 -62.77 8.45 -19.56
CA GLN A 177 -61.59 7.57 -19.69
C GLN A 177 -60.75 7.90 -20.92
N HIS A 178 -61.36 8.23 -22.06
CA HIS A 178 -60.66 8.66 -23.27
C HIS A 178 -59.88 9.97 -23.03
N PHE A 179 -60.49 10.95 -22.34
CA PHE A 179 -59.83 12.17 -21.92
C PHE A 179 -58.70 11.90 -20.91
N MET A 180 -58.97 11.17 -19.81
CA MET A 180 -57.98 10.89 -18.76
C MET A 180 -56.80 10.03 -19.24
N HIS A 181 -56.96 9.26 -20.31
CA HIS A 181 -55.86 8.56 -21.00
C HIS A 181 -55.11 9.43 -22.03
N GLY A 182 -55.44 10.72 -22.19
CA GLY A 182 -54.80 11.63 -23.15
C GLY A 182 -55.00 11.24 -24.62
N ARG A 183 -56.15 10.64 -24.98
CA ARG A 183 -56.40 10.11 -26.34
C ARG A 183 -57.14 11.07 -27.28
N GLY A 184 -57.55 12.24 -26.78
CA GLY A 184 -58.16 13.31 -27.58
C GLY A 184 -57.15 14.41 -27.95
N THR A 185 -57.59 15.40 -28.74
CA THR A 185 -56.75 16.50 -29.25
C THR A 185 -56.06 17.32 -28.15
N TYR A 186 -56.70 17.44 -26.98
CA TYR A 186 -56.15 18.07 -25.79
C TYR A 186 -56.36 17.11 -24.60
N GLY A 187 -55.28 16.82 -23.87
CA GLY A 187 -55.29 15.94 -22.70
C GLY A 187 -55.28 16.71 -21.37
N PRO A 188 -55.28 15.99 -20.24
CA PRO A 188 -55.20 16.60 -18.91
C PRO A 188 -53.92 17.41 -18.70
N ALA A 189 -52.82 17.01 -19.34
CA ALA A 189 -51.53 17.72 -19.28
C ALA A 189 -51.59 19.10 -19.93
N ASP A 190 -52.29 19.23 -21.06
CA ASP A 190 -52.45 20.51 -21.77
C ASP A 190 -53.31 21.48 -20.96
N ILE A 191 -54.38 20.97 -20.32
CA ILE A 191 -55.23 21.75 -19.40
C ILE A 191 -54.43 22.20 -18.17
N LEU A 192 -53.62 21.32 -17.56
CA LEU A 192 -52.75 21.67 -16.43
C LEU A 192 -51.68 22.70 -16.82
N ASN A 193 -51.08 22.57 -18.00
CA ASN A 193 -50.15 23.57 -18.54
C ASN A 193 -50.85 24.93 -18.74
N ASN A 194 -52.06 24.92 -19.32
CA ASN A 194 -52.85 26.13 -19.49
C ASN A 194 -53.21 26.77 -18.14
N TRP A 195 -53.65 26.00 -17.13
CA TRP A 195 -53.88 26.53 -15.77
C TRP A 195 -52.61 27.11 -15.11
N MET A 196 -51.44 26.50 -15.36
CA MET A 196 -50.16 27.02 -14.88
C MET A 196 -49.72 28.31 -15.59
N GLN A 197 -50.10 28.50 -16.86
CA GLN A 197 -49.75 29.70 -17.64
C GLN A 197 -50.84 30.79 -17.65
N HIS A 198 -52.09 30.47 -17.29
CA HIS A 198 -53.23 31.41 -17.41
C HIS A 198 -53.07 32.63 -16.49
N PRO A 199 -53.32 33.88 -16.97
CA PRO A 199 -53.17 35.09 -16.15
C PRO A 199 -53.97 35.03 -14.84
N TYR A 200 -55.25 34.64 -14.90
CA TYR A 200 -56.13 34.52 -13.72
C TYR A 200 -55.72 33.43 -12.72
N GLY A 201 -54.71 32.61 -13.04
CA GLY A 201 -54.12 31.66 -12.09
C GLY A 201 -53.05 32.27 -11.18
N ALA A 202 -52.60 33.50 -11.46
CA ALA A 202 -51.63 34.23 -10.65
C ALA A 202 -52.32 35.09 -9.58
N ASP A 203 -51.87 34.95 -8.32
CA ASP A 203 -52.18 35.86 -7.22
C ASP A 203 -50.86 36.19 -6.52
N GLU A 204 -50.40 37.45 -6.63
CA GLU A 204 -49.16 37.91 -5.99
C GLU A 204 -49.21 37.73 -4.46
N ARG A 205 -50.39 37.84 -3.84
CA ARG A 205 -50.57 37.75 -2.39
C ARG A 205 -50.28 36.35 -1.86
N GLN A 206 -50.59 35.32 -2.66
CA GLN A 206 -50.39 33.90 -2.32
C GLN A 206 -49.28 33.23 -3.15
N SER A 207 -48.53 33.99 -3.95
CA SER A 207 -47.37 33.49 -4.72
C SER A 207 -46.31 32.86 -3.80
N HIS A 208 -46.19 33.35 -2.56
CA HIS A 208 -45.33 32.78 -1.51
C HIS A 208 -45.71 31.34 -1.08
N LEU A 209 -46.89 30.85 -1.45
CA LEU A 209 -47.33 29.46 -1.20
C LEU A 209 -46.98 28.51 -2.36
N MET A 210 -46.41 29.00 -3.47
CA MET A 210 -45.92 28.14 -4.55
C MET A 210 -44.87 27.16 -4.02
N TYR A 211 -45.01 25.88 -4.39
CA TYR A 211 -44.19 24.77 -3.89
C TYR A 211 -44.21 24.57 -2.36
N SER A 212 -45.20 25.13 -1.64
CA SER A 212 -45.36 24.90 -0.19
C SER A 212 -45.49 23.42 0.12
N THR A 213 -44.70 22.92 1.08
CA THR A 213 -44.78 21.53 1.57
C THR A 213 -45.40 21.40 2.96
N SER A 214 -45.93 22.50 3.50
CA SER A 214 -46.47 22.60 4.86
C SER A 214 -47.96 22.95 4.91
N VAL A 215 -48.45 23.76 3.96
CA VAL A 215 -49.89 24.08 3.83
C VAL A 215 -50.52 23.07 2.86
N PRO A 216 -51.56 22.31 3.24
CA PRO A 216 -52.21 21.36 2.36
C PRO A 216 -52.66 22.01 1.05
N TYR A 217 -52.29 21.42 -0.09
CA TYR A 217 -52.56 22.02 -1.41
C TYR A 217 -54.05 22.25 -1.71
N LEU A 218 -54.96 21.58 -0.99
CA LEU A 218 -56.41 21.73 -1.07
C LEU A 218 -56.95 23.00 -0.38
N GLU A 219 -56.17 23.61 0.51
CA GLU A 219 -56.55 24.84 1.24
C GLU A 219 -56.10 26.11 0.49
N ILE A 220 -55.16 25.96 -0.45
CA ILE A 220 -54.60 27.03 -1.26
C ILE A 220 -55.57 27.35 -2.40
N ARG A 221 -56.11 28.57 -2.45
CA ARG A 221 -57.19 28.93 -3.40
C ARG A 221 -56.70 29.21 -4.84
N PRO A 222 -55.60 29.95 -5.09
CA PRO A 222 -55.17 30.25 -6.45
C PRO A 222 -54.46 29.05 -7.09
N VAL A 223 -54.83 28.74 -8.35
CA VAL A 223 -54.48 27.46 -8.98
C VAL A 223 -52.97 27.25 -9.18
N ARG A 224 -52.17 28.30 -9.45
CA ARG A 224 -50.71 28.16 -9.61
C ARG A 224 -50.00 27.78 -8.28
N PRO A 225 -50.20 28.52 -7.16
CA PRO A 225 -49.84 28.05 -5.82
C PRO A 225 -50.34 26.63 -5.49
N ALA A 226 -51.62 26.32 -5.74
CA ALA A 226 -52.18 25.01 -5.42
C ALA A 226 -51.53 23.86 -6.20
N LEU A 227 -51.36 23.99 -7.52
CA LEU A 227 -50.73 22.96 -8.37
C LEU A 227 -49.24 22.76 -8.05
N THR A 228 -48.50 23.83 -7.76
CA THR A 228 -47.07 23.71 -7.41
C THR A 228 -46.87 23.14 -6.00
N ALA A 229 -47.73 23.50 -5.04
CA ALA A 229 -47.77 22.87 -3.73
C ALA A 229 -48.16 21.38 -3.80
N PHE A 230 -49.17 21.03 -4.62
CA PHE A 230 -49.53 19.64 -4.92
C PHE A 230 -48.32 18.84 -5.43
N ALA A 231 -47.65 19.33 -6.46
CA ALA A 231 -46.46 18.67 -7.01
C ALA A 231 -45.35 18.50 -5.96
N ALA A 232 -45.05 19.55 -5.19
CA ALA A 232 -44.03 19.50 -4.14
C ALA A 232 -44.39 18.50 -3.01
N GLN A 233 -45.66 18.43 -2.62
CA GLN A 233 -46.16 17.51 -1.59
C GLN A 233 -46.17 16.04 -2.09
N THR A 234 -46.55 15.80 -3.35
CA THR A 234 -46.47 14.48 -3.98
C THR A 234 -45.02 13.98 -4.10
N VAL A 235 -44.09 14.85 -4.52
CA VAL A 235 -42.66 14.53 -4.59
C VAL A 235 -42.09 14.24 -3.19
N LYS A 236 -42.41 15.09 -2.19
CA LYS A 236 -42.04 14.87 -0.78
C LYS A 236 -42.50 13.50 -0.26
N ALA A 237 -43.75 13.11 -0.52
CA ALA A 237 -44.28 11.81 -0.13
C ALA A 237 -43.53 10.63 -0.81
N LYS A 238 -43.22 10.75 -2.11
CA LYS A 238 -42.46 9.74 -2.86
C LYS A 238 -41.02 9.60 -2.38
N ILE A 239 -40.32 10.70 -2.10
CA ILE A 239 -38.94 10.68 -1.56
C ILE A 239 -38.90 10.02 -0.17
N ILE A 240 -39.86 10.34 0.71
CA ILE A 240 -39.96 9.69 2.03
C ILE A 240 -40.20 8.18 1.87
N HIS A 241 -41.12 7.77 0.98
CA HIS A 241 -41.37 6.35 0.72
C HIS A 241 -40.16 5.63 0.12
N GLU A 242 -39.37 6.29 -0.73
CA GLU A 242 -38.10 5.75 -1.26
C GLU A 242 -37.09 5.51 -0.13
N ALA A 243 -36.88 6.50 0.75
CA ALA A 243 -35.98 6.36 1.89
C ALA A 243 -36.43 5.24 2.85
N GLU A 244 -37.73 5.17 3.17
CA GLU A 244 -38.32 4.05 3.94
C GLU A 244 -38.18 2.68 3.24
N SER A 245 -37.99 2.64 1.92
CA SER A 245 -37.68 1.41 1.21
C SER A 245 -36.20 1.06 1.25
N ALA A 246 -35.32 2.05 1.13
CA ALA A 246 -33.87 1.87 1.19
C ALA A 246 -33.38 1.41 2.57
N VAL A 247 -33.99 1.89 3.66
CA VAL A 247 -33.59 1.51 5.03
C VAL A 247 -34.19 0.18 5.53
N LYS A 248 -34.85 -0.61 4.66
CA LYS A 248 -35.25 -1.99 4.99
C LYS A 248 -34.04 -2.92 5.04
N LEU A 249 -34.07 -3.90 5.93
CA LEU A 249 -33.04 -4.95 6.05
C LEU A 249 -32.75 -5.64 4.70
N SER A 250 -33.80 -5.93 3.92
CA SER A 250 -33.73 -6.56 2.60
C SER A 250 -33.14 -5.69 1.48
N SER A 251 -32.73 -4.45 1.76
CA SER A 251 -32.11 -3.54 0.79
C SER A 251 -30.58 -3.58 0.81
N GLY A 252 -29.94 -4.33 1.72
CA GLY A 252 -28.48 -4.58 1.67
C GLY A 252 -27.57 -3.44 2.15
N LEU A 253 -28.12 -2.34 2.67
CA LEU A 253 -27.34 -1.27 3.35
C LEU A 253 -26.96 -1.62 4.80
N HIS A 254 -27.39 -2.79 5.31
CA HIS A 254 -27.38 -3.12 6.74
C HIS A 254 -26.21 -4.00 7.14
N VAL A 255 -25.41 -3.54 8.10
CA VAL A 255 -24.27 -4.30 8.64
C VAL A 255 -24.42 -4.48 10.15
N ALA A 256 -24.56 -5.74 10.58
CA ALA A 256 -24.71 -6.13 11.97
C ALA A 256 -23.35 -6.32 12.66
N VAL A 257 -23.06 -5.46 13.64
CA VAL A 257 -21.89 -5.54 14.52
C VAL A 257 -22.23 -6.42 15.73
N THR A 258 -22.28 -7.74 15.52
CA THR A 258 -22.81 -8.70 16.49
C THR A 258 -21.87 -9.89 16.69
N ARG A 259 -21.56 -10.22 17.96
CA ARG A 259 -20.71 -11.37 18.35
C ARG A 259 -21.40 -12.74 18.29
N LYS A 260 -22.73 -12.80 18.46
CA LYS A 260 -23.47 -14.07 18.60
C LYS A 260 -23.72 -14.75 17.25
N GLN A 261 -23.22 -15.97 17.08
CA GLN A 261 -23.40 -16.79 15.86
C GLN A 261 -24.85 -17.25 15.56
N GLN A 262 -25.82 -17.05 16.46
CA GLN A 262 -27.17 -17.65 16.35
C GLN A 262 -28.26 -16.79 15.65
N THR A 263 -27.95 -15.61 15.11
CA THR A 263 -28.95 -14.80 14.39
C THR A 263 -29.22 -15.33 12.98
N LYS A 264 -30.51 -15.38 12.60
CA LYS A 264 -31.07 -15.94 11.34
C LYS A 264 -30.64 -15.25 10.03
N SER A 265 -29.70 -14.31 10.06
CA SER A 265 -29.23 -13.56 8.89
C SER A 265 -27.70 -13.58 8.79
N LEU A 266 -27.17 -14.62 8.15
CA LEU A 266 -25.74 -14.72 7.80
C LEU A 266 -25.32 -13.60 6.83
N GLU A 267 -26.21 -13.20 5.91
CA GLU A 267 -25.99 -12.21 4.85
C GLU A 267 -25.71 -10.77 5.33
N MET A 268 -25.89 -10.47 6.62
CA MET A 268 -25.77 -9.12 7.20
C MET A 268 -24.55 -8.95 8.11
N ARG A 269 -23.63 -9.92 8.11
CA ARG A 269 -22.55 -10.03 9.09
C ARG A 269 -21.26 -9.36 8.61
N LEU A 270 -20.90 -8.22 9.20
CA LEU A 270 -19.64 -7.46 9.00
C LEU A 270 -18.38 -8.33 8.75
N ASP A 271 -17.91 -8.44 7.50
CA ASP A 271 -16.61 -9.06 7.19
C ASP A 271 -15.78 -8.16 6.27
N TRP A 272 -14.46 -8.35 6.25
CA TRP A 272 -13.52 -7.54 5.44
C TRP A 272 -13.83 -7.51 3.93
N PRO A 273 -14.32 -8.58 3.28
CA PRO A 273 -14.69 -8.54 1.86
C PRO A 273 -15.83 -7.57 1.50
N ASP A 274 -16.66 -7.13 2.46
CA ASP A 274 -17.69 -6.10 2.24
C ASP A 274 -17.12 -4.66 2.18
N ILE A 275 -15.85 -4.48 2.59
CA ILE A 275 -15.25 -3.18 2.91
C ILE A 275 -13.98 -2.95 2.07
N GLY A 276 -14.10 -2.12 1.04
CA GLY A 276 -13.01 -1.78 0.12
C GLY A 276 -13.53 -1.02 -1.10
N ALA A 277 -12.85 -1.18 -2.25
CA ALA A 277 -13.17 -0.44 -3.48
C ALA A 277 -14.64 -0.60 -3.92
N ALA A 278 -15.18 -1.83 -3.87
CA ALA A 278 -16.54 -2.14 -4.31
C ALA A 278 -17.66 -1.61 -3.38
N THR A 279 -17.35 -1.15 -2.17
CA THR A 279 -18.37 -0.72 -1.19
C THR A 279 -19.15 0.50 -1.68
N PHE A 280 -18.47 1.45 -2.35
CA PHE A 280 -19.12 2.64 -2.92
C PHE A 280 -20.09 2.26 -4.06
N ASP A 281 -19.69 1.40 -4.98
CA ASP A 281 -20.55 0.96 -6.10
C ASP A 281 -21.72 0.09 -5.61
N LYS A 282 -21.51 -0.80 -4.63
CA LYS A 282 -22.56 -1.58 -3.97
C LYS A 282 -23.64 -0.68 -3.37
N VAL A 283 -23.24 0.34 -2.61
CA VAL A 283 -24.17 1.30 -1.98
C VAL A 283 -24.84 2.21 -3.02
N GLN A 284 -24.10 2.66 -4.05
CA GLN A 284 -24.64 3.46 -5.15
C GLN A 284 -25.72 2.70 -5.95
N GLY A 285 -25.48 1.43 -6.29
CA GLY A 285 -26.45 0.59 -7.00
C GLY A 285 -27.74 0.40 -6.22
N ILE A 286 -27.65 0.13 -4.92
CA ILE A 286 -28.80 0.03 -4.01
C ILE A 286 -29.58 1.36 -3.97
N ILE A 287 -28.90 2.49 -3.85
CA ILE A 287 -29.53 3.83 -3.83
C ILE A 287 -30.26 4.10 -5.16
N GLN A 288 -29.65 3.78 -6.30
CA GLN A 288 -30.28 3.95 -7.62
C GLN A 288 -31.52 3.06 -7.81
N GLU A 289 -31.51 1.83 -7.28
CA GLU A 289 -32.64 0.90 -7.36
C GLU A 289 -33.78 1.28 -6.41
N LYS A 290 -33.47 1.56 -5.13
CA LYS A 290 -34.50 1.81 -4.10
C LYS A 290 -34.98 3.28 -4.05
N GLN A 291 -34.17 4.24 -4.52
CA GLN A 291 -34.43 5.68 -4.39
C GLN A 291 -34.23 6.46 -5.71
N PRO A 292 -34.81 6.03 -6.85
CA PRO A 292 -34.50 6.61 -8.16
C PRO A 292 -34.89 8.09 -8.31
N LEU A 293 -36.00 8.54 -7.72
CA LEU A 293 -36.38 9.96 -7.76
C LEU A 293 -35.44 10.80 -6.88
N THR A 294 -35.14 10.31 -5.68
CA THR A 294 -34.22 10.94 -4.72
C THR A 294 -32.82 11.07 -5.30
N TRP A 295 -32.31 10.00 -5.92
CA TRP A 295 -31.04 9.97 -6.65
C TRP A 295 -31.02 11.00 -7.79
N SER A 296 -32.03 11.00 -8.65
CA SER A 296 -32.13 11.93 -9.78
C SER A 296 -32.09 13.40 -9.33
N LEU A 297 -32.88 13.77 -8.31
CA LEU A 297 -32.95 15.14 -7.81
C LEU A 297 -31.63 15.60 -7.17
N ILE A 298 -30.98 14.74 -6.38
CA ILE A 298 -29.70 15.09 -5.74
C ILE A 298 -28.55 15.12 -6.77
N MET A 299 -28.59 14.24 -7.78
CA MET A 299 -27.66 14.26 -8.91
C MET A 299 -27.74 15.56 -9.71
N GLU A 300 -28.95 16.06 -10.01
CA GLU A 300 -29.12 17.36 -10.68
C GLU A 300 -28.62 18.53 -9.82
N VAL A 301 -28.90 18.53 -8.50
CA VAL A 301 -28.40 19.55 -7.55
C VAL A 301 -26.86 19.53 -7.41
N ALA A 302 -26.23 18.35 -7.45
CA ALA A 302 -24.77 18.20 -7.38
C ALA A 302 -24.06 18.48 -8.73
N SER A 303 -24.82 18.49 -9.82
CA SER A 303 -24.34 18.66 -11.19
C SER A 303 -24.29 20.12 -11.63
N ARG A 304 -23.67 20.34 -12.79
CA ARG A 304 -23.74 21.58 -13.57
C ARG A 304 -23.80 21.19 -15.06
N PRO A 305 -24.29 22.06 -15.96
CA PRO A 305 -24.29 21.80 -17.39
C PRO A 305 -22.92 21.28 -17.86
N PRO A 306 -22.87 20.14 -18.58
CA PRO A 306 -21.60 19.47 -18.89
C PRO A 306 -20.75 20.36 -19.80
N ARG A 307 -19.47 20.54 -19.43
CA ARG A 307 -18.51 21.23 -20.29
C ARG A 307 -18.23 20.35 -21.51
N VAL A 308 -18.64 20.81 -22.67
CA VAL A 308 -18.32 20.20 -23.96
C VAL A 308 -17.11 20.92 -24.54
N GLN A 309 -16.07 20.16 -24.93
CA GLN A 309 -14.91 20.66 -25.66
C GLN A 309 -14.68 19.74 -26.85
N ASN A 310 -14.56 20.30 -28.05
CA ASN A 310 -14.39 19.57 -29.31
C ASN A 310 -15.46 18.46 -29.52
N GLY A 311 -16.70 18.71 -29.08
CA GLY A 311 -17.81 17.74 -29.13
C GLY A 311 -17.84 16.70 -27.99
N ILE A 312 -16.75 16.55 -27.24
CA ILE A 312 -16.62 15.58 -26.14
C ILE A 312 -17.13 16.21 -24.83
N LYS A 313 -17.99 15.50 -24.10
CA LYS A 313 -18.38 15.87 -22.72
C LYS A 313 -17.23 15.55 -21.76
N ILE A 314 -16.66 16.57 -21.11
CA ILE A 314 -15.56 16.40 -20.16
C ILE A 314 -16.08 15.77 -18.86
N ILE A 315 -15.51 14.62 -18.48
CA ILE A 315 -15.82 13.96 -17.20
C ILE A 315 -15.20 14.76 -16.04
N ARG A 316 -16.00 15.03 -15.01
CA ARG A 316 -15.60 15.84 -13.85
C ARG A 316 -14.80 15.02 -12.82
N GLN A 317 -13.49 15.01 -12.97
CA GLN A 317 -12.56 14.36 -12.02
C GLN A 317 -12.64 14.96 -10.60
N LYS A 318 -12.69 16.29 -10.46
CA LYS A 318 -12.73 16.95 -9.13
C LYS A 318 -14.15 17.01 -8.56
N ARG A 319 -14.37 16.23 -7.50
CA ARG A 319 -15.66 16.04 -6.80
C ARG A 319 -16.76 15.56 -7.76
N PRO A 320 -16.75 14.27 -8.19
CA PRO A 320 -17.77 13.71 -9.09
C PRO A 320 -19.18 13.77 -8.45
N PRO A 321 -20.23 14.23 -9.17
CA PRO A 321 -21.58 14.33 -8.62
C PRO A 321 -22.14 13.01 -8.09
N GLN A 322 -21.79 11.89 -8.74
CA GLN A 322 -22.20 10.53 -8.36
C GLN A 322 -21.75 10.19 -6.93
N ILE A 323 -20.44 10.31 -6.65
CA ILE A 323 -19.85 10.01 -5.34
C ILE A 323 -20.44 10.92 -4.25
N ILE A 324 -20.62 12.21 -4.55
CA ILE A 324 -21.27 13.15 -3.62
C ILE A 324 -22.71 12.71 -3.31
N SER A 325 -23.48 12.34 -4.34
CA SER A 325 -24.89 11.93 -4.18
C SER A 325 -25.01 10.63 -3.39
N THR A 326 -24.18 9.64 -3.68
CA THR A 326 -24.09 8.36 -2.94
C THR A 326 -23.78 8.60 -1.46
N HIS A 327 -22.79 9.46 -1.15
CA HIS A 327 -22.44 9.80 0.23
C HIS A 327 -23.59 10.51 0.95
N ILE A 328 -24.14 11.58 0.38
CA ILE A 328 -25.21 12.37 1.02
C ILE A 328 -26.45 11.50 1.27
N ILE A 329 -26.87 10.69 0.29
CA ILE A 329 -28.03 9.81 0.45
C ILE A 329 -27.75 8.71 1.48
N SER A 330 -26.52 8.18 1.57
CA SER A 330 -26.18 7.22 2.62
C SER A 330 -26.17 7.84 4.02
N THR A 331 -25.67 9.06 4.19
CA THR A 331 -25.77 9.82 5.46
C THR A 331 -27.23 10.02 5.86
N LEU A 332 -28.10 10.40 4.91
CA LEU A 332 -29.54 10.55 5.15
C LEU A 332 -30.23 9.23 5.50
N ASN A 333 -29.88 8.13 4.84
CA ASN A 333 -30.42 6.80 5.14
C ASN A 333 -29.99 6.32 6.54
N PHE A 334 -28.73 6.53 6.92
CA PHE A 334 -28.22 6.22 8.26
C PHE A 334 -28.91 7.09 9.34
N SER A 335 -29.19 8.36 9.04
CA SER A 335 -30.00 9.22 9.92
C SER A 335 -31.45 8.77 10.09
N ARG A 336 -32.01 7.94 9.18
CA ARG A 336 -33.33 7.30 9.36
C ARG A 336 -33.24 5.93 10.04
N SER A 337 -32.12 5.22 9.90
CA SER A 337 -31.88 3.94 10.55
C SER A 337 -30.40 3.74 10.84
N SER A 338 -30.06 3.66 12.14
CA SER A 338 -28.70 3.37 12.62
C SER A 338 -28.15 2.00 12.17
N SER A 339 -29.02 1.14 11.63
CA SER A 339 -28.64 -0.13 11.01
C SER A 339 -28.29 0.00 9.52
N ALA A 340 -28.77 1.03 8.80
CA ALA A 340 -28.46 1.28 7.39
C ALA A 340 -27.09 1.97 7.24
N ASN A 341 -26.04 1.25 7.67
CA ASN A 341 -24.77 1.80 8.12
C ASN A 341 -23.55 1.38 7.28
N LEU A 342 -23.69 0.62 6.19
CA LEU A 342 -22.57 0.05 5.41
C LEU A 342 -21.48 1.07 5.05
N LEU A 343 -21.82 2.15 4.33
CA LEU A 343 -20.87 3.19 3.95
C LEU A 343 -20.39 4.02 5.16
N PRO A 344 -21.25 4.51 6.08
CA PRO A 344 -20.81 5.19 7.30
C PRO A 344 -19.83 4.38 8.16
N LEU A 345 -20.08 3.07 8.34
CA LEU A 345 -19.22 2.19 9.13
C LEU A 345 -17.85 2.01 8.46
N ALA A 346 -17.83 1.81 7.14
CA ALA A 346 -16.59 1.72 6.38
C ALA A 346 -15.78 3.03 6.40
N THR A 347 -16.45 4.20 6.34
CA THR A 347 -15.81 5.51 6.55
C THR A 347 -15.23 5.63 7.96
N GLY A 348 -15.96 5.19 8.99
CA GLY A 348 -15.44 5.14 10.37
C GLY A 348 -14.22 4.22 10.53
N LEU A 349 -14.22 3.07 9.85
CA LEU A 349 -13.09 2.13 9.83
C LEU A 349 -11.87 2.71 9.08
N LEU A 350 -12.07 3.51 8.02
CA LEU A 350 -10.98 4.27 7.39
C LEU A 350 -10.37 5.30 8.35
N TYR A 351 -11.19 6.02 9.12
CA TYR A 351 -10.69 6.98 10.13
C TYR A 351 -9.89 6.26 11.22
N PHE A 352 -10.31 5.05 11.61
CA PHE A 352 -9.58 4.21 12.55
C PHE A 352 -8.24 3.73 11.96
N ALA A 353 -8.26 3.21 10.73
CA ALA A 353 -7.06 2.81 9.98
C ALA A 353 -6.07 3.97 9.76
N SER A 354 -6.59 5.18 9.56
CA SER A 354 -5.80 6.42 9.39
C SER A 354 -5.37 7.05 10.73
N SER A 355 -5.66 6.42 11.87
CA SER A 355 -5.32 6.94 13.21
C SER A 355 -5.86 8.36 13.47
N ALA A 356 -7.07 8.69 13.01
CA ALA A 356 -7.72 9.99 13.24
C ALA A 356 -7.80 10.36 14.75
N SER A 357 -7.92 11.65 15.06
CA SER A 357 -8.14 12.12 16.43
C SER A 357 -9.54 11.76 16.94
N TYR A 358 -9.72 11.66 18.25
CA TYR A 358 -10.98 11.27 18.86
C TYR A 358 -12.12 12.25 18.52
N ASP A 359 -11.84 13.55 18.49
CA ASP A 359 -12.85 14.57 18.20
C ASP A 359 -13.33 14.58 16.75
N LEU A 360 -12.53 14.08 15.80
CA LEU A 360 -13.03 13.81 14.45
C LEU A 360 -14.11 12.72 14.45
N PHE A 361 -13.96 11.66 15.26
CA PHE A 361 -15.03 10.67 15.43
C PHE A 361 -16.26 11.28 16.14
N ARG A 362 -16.08 12.12 17.17
CA ARG A 362 -17.20 12.81 17.85
C ARG A 362 -17.99 13.68 16.87
N HIS A 363 -17.29 14.49 16.08
CA HIS A 363 -17.88 15.37 15.07
C HIS A 363 -18.61 14.58 13.97
N HIS A 364 -17.91 13.67 13.29
CA HIS A 364 -18.47 12.94 12.16
C HIS A 364 -19.56 11.94 12.55
N ALA A 365 -19.54 11.41 13.78
CA ALA A 365 -20.68 10.66 14.31
C ALA A 365 -21.90 11.54 14.59
N ARG A 366 -21.72 12.79 15.02
CA ARG A 366 -22.83 13.72 15.30
C ARG A 366 -23.52 14.23 14.04
N VAL A 367 -22.81 14.35 12.91
CA VAL A 367 -23.41 14.71 11.61
C VAL A 367 -23.86 13.50 10.76
N GLY A 368 -23.59 12.27 11.22
CA GLY A 368 -24.06 11.03 10.57
C GLY A 368 -23.17 10.48 9.46
N ASP A 369 -21.94 10.96 9.31
CA ASP A 369 -20.98 10.45 8.32
C ASP A 369 -20.40 9.08 8.71
N MET A 370 -20.46 8.73 10.01
CA MET A 370 -20.00 7.46 10.56
C MET A 370 -20.74 7.09 11.86
N PRO A 371 -20.69 5.83 12.33
CA PRO A 371 -21.07 5.47 13.69
C PRO A 371 -20.14 6.08 14.74
N ALA A 372 -20.59 6.12 16.00
CA ALA A 372 -19.73 6.51 17.13
C ALA A 372 -18.49 5.61 17.27
N TYR A 373 -17.40 6.17 17.81
CA TYR A 373 -16.12 5.45 18.03
C TYR A 373 -16.29 4.12 18.77
N SER A 374 -17.19 4.04 19.76
CA SER A 374 -17.50 2.81 20.49
C SER A 374 -18.15 1.71 19.64
N THR A 375 -18.84 2.07 18.55
CA THR A 375 -19.37 1.13 17.55
C THR A 375 -18.29 0.69 16.58
N ILE A 376 -17.40 1.60 16.15
CA ILE A 376 -16.25 1.29 15.29
C ILE A 376 -15.26 0.36 16.03
N MET A 377 -15.04 0.58 17.33
CA MET A 377 -14.29 -0.33 18.21
C MET A 377 -14.90 -1.74 18.24
N LYS A 378 -16.22 -1.84 18.46
CA LYS A 378 -16.93 -3.14 18.44
C LYS A 378 -16.85 -3.82 17.06
N ALA A 379 -16.86 -3.04 15.98
CA ALA A 379 -16.68 -3.54 14.62
C ALA A 379 -15.27 -4.14 14.41
N MET A 380 -14.21 -3.44 14.84
CA MET A 380 -12.85 -3.96 14.79
C MET A 380 -12.65 -5.21 15.66
N CYS A 381 -13.27 -5.31 16.84
CA CYS A 381 -13.31 -6.54 17.63
C CYS A 381 -13.96 -7.70 16.86
N VAL A 382 -15.16 -7.50 16.29
CA VAL A 382 -15.88 -8.54 15.54
C VAL A 382 -15.12 -8.98 14.29
N LEU A 383 -14.38 -8.08 13.64
CA LEU A 383 -13.50 -8.41 12.51
C LEU A 383 -12.29 -9.25 12.96
N SER A 384 -11.65 -8.87 14.06
CA SER A 384 -10.53 -9.62 14.69
C SER A 384 -10.95 -11.01 15.20
N GLU A 385 -12.15 -11.12 15.77
CA GLU A 385 -12.75 -12.39 16.22
C GLU A 385 -12.99 -13.34 15.03
N ARG A 386 -13.36 -12.82 13.86
CA ARG A 386 -13.54 -13.63 12.64
C ARG A 386 -12.25 -13.96 11.92
N GLU A 387 -11.27 -13.07 11.93
CA GLU A 387 -9.96 -13.37 11.36
C GLU A 387 -9.29 -14.51 12.15
N ALA A 388 -9.47 -14.53 13.48
CA ALA A 388 -9.13 -15.68 14.31
C ALA A 388 -9.94 -16.94 13.96
N GLU A 389 -11.25 -16.84 13.74
CA GLU A 389 -12.09 -17.97 13.31
C GLU A 389 -11.62 -18.57 11.98
N LYS A 390 -11.26 -17.75 10.99
CA LYS A 390 -10.67 -18.19 9.70
C LYS A 390 -9.30 -18.85 9.90
N THR A 391 -8.43 -18.21 10.68
CA THR A 391 -7.07 -18.70 10.98
C THR A 391 -7.11 -20.05 11.69
N LEU A 392 -8.04 -20.23 12.62
CA LEU A 392 -8.24 -21.48 13.35
C LEU A 392 -8.86 -22.56 12.44
N GLN A 393 -9.86 -22.23 11.63
CA GLN A 393 -10.46 -23.17 10.67
C GLN A 393 -9.42 -23.72 9.69
N HIS A 394 -8.68 -22.83 9.02
CA HIS A 394 -7.61 -23.24 8.11
C HIS A 394 -6.45 -23.93 8.86
N GLY A 395 -6.05 -23.39 10.02
CA GLY A 395 -4.99 -23.93 10.86
C GLY A 395 -5.27 -25.34 11.39
N ALA A 396 -6.54 -25.69 11.63
CA ALA A 396 -6.99 -27.00 12.11
C ALA A 396 -7.26 -28.02 10.98
N ASP A 397 -7.62 -27.57 9.77
CA ASP A 397 -7.95 -28.44 8.62
C ASP A 397 -6.80 -29.39 8.22
N ALA A 398 -7.04 -30.70 8.22
CA ALA A 398 -6.01 -31.71 7.93
C ALA A 398 -5.38 -31.54 6.53
N ASP A 399 -6.16 -31.07 5.56
CA ASP A 399 -5.75 -30.98 4.15
C ASP A 399 -5.12 -29.61 3.80
N SER A 400 -4.97 -28.71 4.77
CA SER A 400 -4.30 -27.41 4.61
C SER A 400 -2.81 -27.47 4.94
N ILE A 401 -2.03 -26.46 4.56
CA ILE A 401 -0.70 -26.15 5.12
C ILE A 401 -0.63 -24.65 5.41
N GLY A 402 0.09 -24.25 6.46
CA GLY A 402 0.50 -22.85 6.64
C GLY A 402 1.87 -22.74 7.29
N VAL A 403 2.42 -21.52 7.28
CA VAL A 403 3.67 -21.16 7.96
C VAL A 403 3.40 -19.99 8.90
N ILE A 404 3.86 -20.07 10.15
CA ILE A 404 3.93 -18.92 11.06
C ILE A 404 5.25 -18.21 10.80
N ARG A 405 5.25 -16.88 10.86
CA ARG A 405 6.47 -16.09 11.05
C ARG A 405 6.30 -15.24 12.28
N LEU A 406 7.34 -15.16 13.09
CA LEU A 406 7.40 -14.27 14.23
C LEU A 406 8.69 -13.44 14.20
N ASP A 407 8.65 -12.35 14.93
CA ASP A 407 9.72 -11.38 15.04
C ASP A 407 9.46 -10.54 16.31
N ASN A 408 10.49 -9.91 16.87
CA ASN A 408 10.30 -8.99 17.98
C ASN A 408 9.61 -7.70 17.55
N VAL A 409 9.01 -7.02 18.52
CA VAL A 409 8.45 -5.67 18.38
C VAL A 409 8.79 -4.88 19.64
N GLN A 410 9.27 -3.65 19.47
CA GLN A 410 9.73 -2.86 20.60
C GLN A 410 9.54 -1.36 20.44
N ASN A 411 9.19 -0.70 21.55
CA ASN A 411 9.08 0.75 21.61
C ASN A 411 9.33 1.26 23.03
N TYR A 412 9.82 2.49 23.18
CA TYR A 412 9.82 3.14 24.49
C TYR A 412 8.42 3.63 24.87
N LEU A 413 7.99 3.33 26.09
CA LEU A 413 6.85 3.97 26.75
C LEU A 413 7.33 5.27 27.39
N ILE A 414 7.29 6.35 26.60
CA ILE A 414 7.82 7.66 26.97
C ILE A 414 6.98 8.31 28.06
N GLN A 415 7.60 8.61 29.21
CA GLN A 415 6.96 9.29 30.33
C GLN A 415 6.92 10.80 30.08
N ARG A 416 5.77 11.30 29.59
CA ARG A 416 5.56 12.72 29.27
C ARG A 416 5.60 13.66 30.48
N ASN A 417 5.51 13.13 31.71
CA ASN A 417 5.62 13.88 32.95
C ASN A 417 6.61 13.16 33.88
N PRO A 418 7.92 13.48 33.79
CA PRO A 418 8.97 12.79 34.52
C PRO A 418 8.90 13.10 36.03
N ALA A 419 9.06 12.05 36.83
CA ALA A 419 9.09 12.11 38.29
C ALA A 419 9.95 10.94 38.81
N ILE A 420 10.28 10.93 40.10
CA ILE A 420 10.97 9.80 40.74
C ILE A 420 10.14 8.53 40.54
N GLY A 421 10.72 7.48 39.94
CA GLY A 421 10.02 6.24 39.59
C GLY A 421 9.16 6.31 38.32
N ARG A 422 9.22 7.39 37.53
CA ARG A 422 8.59 7.51 36.20
C ARG A 422 9.64 7.66 35.12
N GLU A 423 10.26 6.55 34.78
CA GLU A 423 11.30 6.44 33.74
C GLU A 423 10.74 5.82 32.45
N ASN A 424 11.43 6.05 31.33
CA ASN A 424 11.04 5.48 30.04
C ASN A 424 11.30 3.97 30.05
N LYS A 425 10.23 3.16 30.06
CA LYS A 425 10.32 1.70 29.99
C LYS A 425 10.43 1.27 28.52
N LEU A 426 11.40 0.42 28.18
CA LEU A 426 11.38 -0.33 26.92
C LEU A 426 10.24 -1.37 27.01
N ASN A 427 9.23 -1.23 26.16
CA ASN A 427 8.16 -2.20 25.99
C ASN A 427 8.56 -3.16 24.87
N ILE A 428 8.76 -4.41 25.23
CA ILE A 428 9.16 -5.51 24.34
C ILE A 428 7.95 -6.42 24.15
N GLY A 429 7.84 -7.04 22.98
CA GLY A 429 6.89 -8.10 22.71
C GLY A 429 7.27 -8.92 21.49
N LEU A 430 6.39 -9.85 21.16
CA LEU A 430 6.47 -10.70 19.98
C LEU A 430 5.25 -10.47 19.08
N SER A 431 5.51 -10.32 17.79
CA SER A 431 4.51 -10.18 16.73
C SER A 431 4.62 -11.36 15.79
N ALA A 432 3.49 -11.84 15.26
CA ALA A 432 3.48 -13.00 14.39
C ALA A 432 2.37 -12.97 13.35
N THR A 433 2.61 -13.62 12.21
CA THR A 433 1.68 -13.73 11.08
C THR A 433 1.66 -15.16 10.55
N TYR A 434 0.46 -15.70 10.37
CA TYR A 434 0.21 -16.96 9.70
C TYR A 434 -0.06 -16.72 8.20
N TYR A 435 0.53 -17.55 7.35
CA TYR A 435 0.37 -17.49 5.89
C TYR A 435 -0.22 -18.81 5.39
N GLU A 436 -1.31 -18.77 4.61
CA GLU A 436 -1.82 -19.97 3.94
C GLU A 436 -0.89 -20.40 2.80
N VAL A 437 -0.78 -21.72 2.60
CA VAL A 437 0.10 -22.33 1.61
C VAL A 437 -0.75 -23.16 0.65
N GLU A 438 -0.70 -22.81 -0.63
CA GLU A 438 -1.58 -23.39 -1.65
C GLU A 438 -0.76 -24.06 -2.75
N GLY A 439 -1.17 -25.26 -3.18
CA GLY A 439 -0.49 -26.01 -4.25
C GLY A 439 0.72 -26.83 -3.80
N ILE A 440 0.84 -27.10 -2.49
CA ILE A 440 1.77 -28.07 -1.91
C ILE A 440 0.94 -29.17 -1.24
N ASP A 441 1.40 -30.42 -1.31
CA ASP A 441 0.74 -31.57 -0.69
C ASP A 441 1.03 -31.62 0.83
N PRO A 442 0.01 -31.64 1.71
CA PRO A 442 0.16 -31.78 3.16
C PRO A 442 1.01 -32.97 3.62
N HIS A 443 1.00 -34.08 2.87
CA HIS A 443 1.75 -35.30 3.23
C HIS A 443 3.27 -35.12 3.09
N VAL A 444 3.73 -34.12 2.36
CA VAL A 444 5.17 -33.78 2.24
C VAL A 444 5.77 -33.34 3.58
N PHE A 445 4.93 -32.89 4.53
CA PHE A 445 5.34 -32.49 5.87
C PHE A 445 5.29 -33.63 6.90
N ASP A 446 5.25 -34.90 6.47
CA ASP A 446 5.18 -36.03 7.41
C ASP A 446 6.34 -36.04 8.43
N LEU A 447 5.97 -36.18 9.70
CA LEU A 447 6.91 -36.18 10.82
C LEU A 447 7.66 -37.51 10.94
N SER A 448 7.09 -38.61 10.45
CA SER A 448 7.76 -39.92 10.37
C SER A 448 8.93 -39.87 9.39
N ALA A 449 8.69 -39.44 8.15
CA ALA A 449 9.71 -39.29 7.12
C ALA A 449 10.85 -38.35 7.57
N LYS A 450 10.53 -37.25 8.27
CA LYS A 450 11.55 -36.37 8.87
C LYS A 450 12.40 -37.07 9.93
N ARG A 451 11.78 -37.87 10.79
CA ARG A 451 12.47 -38.68 11.81
C ARG A 451 13.38 -39.75 11.18
N ASP A 452 12.93 -40.40 10.11
CA ASP A 452 13.72 -41.42 9.41
C ASP A 452 14.98 -40.82 8.77
N CYS A 453 14.87 -39.66 8.09
CA CYS A 453 16.04 -38.94 7.58
C CYS A 453 17.01 -38.48 8.70
N LEU A 454 16.50 -38.10 9.87
CA LEU A 454 17.33 -37.76 11.03
C LEU A 454 18.01 -39.01 11.64
N ALA A 455 17.34 -40.16 11.65
CA ALA A 455 17.85 -41.41 12.19
C ALA A 455 19.05 -41.98 11.40
N GLU A 456 19.16 -41.69 10.10
CA GLU A 456 20.36 -41.99 9.30
C GLU A 456 21.62 -41.28 9.84
N ASN A 457 21.43 -40.13 10.52
CA ASN A 457 22.49 -39.29 11.11
C ASN A 457 23.65 -38.99 10.14
N LYS A 458 23.32 -38.65 8.88
CA LYS A 458 24.29 -38.23 7.84
C LYS A 458 25.14 -37.03 8.25
N ARG A 459 24.62 -36.19 9.16
CA ARG A 459 25.30 -35.00 9.73
C ARG A 459 26.70 -35.29 10.26
N LYS A 460 26.90 -36.43 10.94
CA LYS A 460 28.17 -36.80 11.58
C LYS A 460 29.34 -36.96 10.58
N ASP A 461 29.04 -37.28 9.33
CA ASP A 461 30.00 -37.61 8.27
C ASP A 461 30.25 -36.43 7.30
N LEU A 462 29.69 -35.26 7.58
CA LEU A 462 29.78 -34.09 6.69
C LEU A 462 31.20 -33.50 6.64
N THR A 463 31.65 -33.19 5.44
CA THR A 463 32.94 -32.53 5.17
C THR A 463 32.75 -31.21 4.41
N VAL A 464 33.76 -30.34 4.44
CA VAL A 464 33.75 -29.09 3.64
C VAL A 464 33.57 -29.37 2.15
N ASN A 465 34.09 -30.51 1.65
CA ASN A 465 33.92 -30.90 0.26
C ASN A 465 32.44 -31.19 -0.10
N ASN A 466 31.62 -31.65 0.85
CA ASN A 466 30.19 -31.82 0.62
C ASN A 466 29.53 -30.46 0.37
N PHE A 467 29.74 -29.48 1.26
CA PHE A 467 29.21 -28.12 1.08
C PHE A 467 29.74 -27.45 -0.20
N VAL A 468 31.03 -27.59 -0.51
CA VAL A 468 31.61 -27.06 -1.77
C VAL A 468 30.99 -27.72 -3.00
N SER A 469 30.69 -29.02 -2.95
CA SER A 469 30.04 -29.73 -4.07
C SER A 469 28.59 -29.30 -4.33
N LEU A 470 27.93 -28.66 -3.35
CA LEU A 470 26.59 -28.09 -3.53
C LEU A 470 26.59 -26.73 -4.23
N VAL A 471 27.74 -26.06 -4.38
CA VAL A 471 27.83 -24.73 -5.01
C VAL A 471 27.85 -24.88 -6.53
N ASP A 472 26.71 -24.64 -7.18
CA ASP A 472 26.59 -24.75 -8.63
C ASP A 472 27.33 -23.61 -9.35
N SER A 473 28.61 -23.87 -9.63
CA SER A 473 29.53 -22.94 -10.29
C SER A 473 29.11 -22.62 -11.74
N GLN A 474 28.36 -23.50 -12.41
CA GLN A 474 27.83 -23.24 -13.76
C GLN A 474 26.62 -22.32 -13.70
N HIS A 475 25.76 -22.48 -12.70
CA HIS A 475 24.66 -21.56 -12.44
C HIS A 475 25.16 -20.17 -11.99
N LEU A 476 26.14 -20.09 -11.09
CA LEU A 476 26.78 -18.83 -10.70
C LEU A 476 27.40 -18.11 -11.90
N GLU A 477 28.06 -18.82 -12.82
CA GLU A 477 28.54 -18.24 -14.08
C GLU A 477 27.39 -17.77 -14.99
N THR A 478 26.31 -18.56 -15.11
CA THR A 478 25.15 -18.22 -15.94
C THR A 478 24.45 -16.95 -15.44
N VAL A 479 24.24 -16.85 -14.13
CA VAL A 479 23.75 -15.65 -13.43
C VAL A 479 24.69 -14.47 -13.63
N GLY A 480 26.00 -14.66 -13.40
CA GLY A 480 27.00 -13.62 -13.56
C GLY A 480 26.96 -13.00 -14.95
N ILE A 481 26.98 -13.83 -16.01
CA ILE A 481 26.84 -13.40 -17.40
C ILE A 481 25.58 -12.54 -17.60
N LEU A 482 24.43 -12.99 -17.10
CA LEU A 482 23.17 -12.25 -17.22
C LEU A 482 23.21 -10.93 -16.44
N GLN A 483 23.92 -10.83 -15.31
CA GLN A 483 24.10 -9.56 -14.60
C GLN A 483 25.04 -8.59 -15.34
N TRP A 484 26.13 -9.07 -15.95
CA TRP A 484 27.01 -8.26 -16.80
C TRP A 484 26.25 -7.65 -17.99
N ILE A 485 25.35 -8.42 -18.62
CA ILE A 485 24.49 -7.91 -19.70
C ILE A 485 23.39 -6.99 -19.14
N ASN A 486 22.72 -7.36 -18.04
CA ASN A 486 21.64 -6.53 -17.46
C ASN A 486 22.15 -5.12 -17.12
N THR A 487 23.27 -5.01 -16.39
CA THR A 487 23.89 -3.71 -16.10
C THR A 487 24.16 -2.90 -17.39
N LEU A 488 24.67 -3.52 -18.46
CA LEU A 488 24.90 -2.81 -19.72
C LEU A 488 23.58 -2.29 -20.34
N VAL A 489 22.56 -3.14 -20.47
CA VAL A 489 21.29 -2.76 -21.13
C VAL A 489 20.39 -1.84 -20.28
N GLN A 490 20.63 -1.74 -18.96
CA GLN A 490 19.98 -0.74 -18.10
C GLN A 490 20.58 0.66 -18.26
N HIS A 491 21.91 0.78 -18.43
CA HIS A 491 22.63 2.08 -18.51
C HIS A 491 22.92 2.59 -19.94
N ILE A 492 22.74 1.76 -20.97
CA ILE A 492 22.86 2.12 -22.39
C ILE A 492 21.47 2.11 -23.06
N PRO A 493 20.87 3.29 -23.36
CA PRO A 493 19.53 3.40 -23.95
C PRO A 493 19.36 2.65 -25.29
N GLU A 494 20.41 2.62 -26.11
CA GLU A 494 20.41 2.01 -27.45
C GLU A 494 20.22 0.49 -27.40
N LEU A 495 20.59 -0.16 -26.29
CA LEU A 495 20.43 -1.60 -26.07
C LEU A 495 19.16 -1.96 -25.29
N SER A 496 18.32 -0.98 -24.94
CA SER A 496 17.14 -1.18 -24.09
C SER A 496 16.12 -2.19 -24.64
N PHE A 497 16.09 -2.42 -25.95
CA PHE A 497 15.27 -3.45 -26.58
C PHE A 497 15.58 -4.87 -26.08
N MET A 498 16.81 -5.13 -25.64
CA MET A 498 17.25 -6.43 -25.14
C MET A 498 16.75 -6.75 -23.71
N LYS A 499 16.28 -5.77 -22.93
CA LYS A 499 15.86 -5.97 -21.52
C LYS A 499 14.83 -7.10 -21.35
N LYS A 500 13.88 -7.20 -22.29
CA LYS A 500 12.86 -8.27 -22.29
C LYS A 500 13.47 -9.66 -22.52
N HIS A 501 14.52 -9.76 -23.34
CA HIS A 501 15.22 -11.02 -23.57
C HIS A 501 16.06 -11.42 -22.34
N VAL A 502 16.81 -10.48 -21.75
CA VAL A 502 17.57 -10.73 -20.50
C VAL A 502 16.64 -11.22 -19.37
N SER A 503 15.51 -10.54 -19.17
CA SER A 503 14.52 -10.90 -18.13
C SER A 503 13.76 -12.21 -18.46
N MET A 504 13.70 -12.62 -19.75
CA MET A 504 13.23 -13.95 -20.15
C MET A 504 14.27 -15.04 -19.80
N LEU A 505 15.57 -14.79 -19.99
CA LEU A 505 16.64 -15.74 -19.66
C LEU A 505 16.74 -15.99 -18.14
N TYR A 506 16.52 -14.98 -17.30
CA TYR A 506 16.40 -15.15 -15.84
C TYR A 506 15.21 -16.03 -15.43
N ARG A 507 14.09 -15.97 -16.17
CA ARG A 507 12.89 -16.81 -15.98
C ARG A 507 12.99 -18.21 -16.59
N THR A 508 14.03 -18.49 -17.39
CA THR A 508 14.18 -19.75 -18.15
C THR A 508 15.56 -20.38 -17.96
N ARG A 509 16.60 -19.90 -18.66
CA ARG A 509 17.97 -20.46 -18.65
C ARG A 509 18.60 -20.48 -17.25
N ALA A 510 18.31 -19.47 -16.42
CA ALA A 510 18.77 -19.42 -15.03
C ALA A 510 17.72 -19.93 -14.02
N ALA A 511 16.54 -20.42 -14.46
CA ALA A 511 15.51 -20.83 -13.50
C ALA A 511 15.91 -22.12 -12.75
N LYS A 512 15.73 -22.11 -11.44
CA LYS A 512 15.96 -23.26 -10.55
C LYS A 512 14.63 -23.77 -9.97
N GLN A 513 13.95 -22.93 -9.20
CA GLN A 513 12.61 -23.20 -8.65
C GLN A 513 11.84 -21.88 -8.61
N ARG A 514 10.85 -21.73 -9.50
CA ARG A 514 9.99 -20.54 -9.61
C ARG A 514 8.65 -20.77 -8.93
N LEU A 515 8.18 -19.78 -8.19
CA LEU A 515 6.85 -19.76 -7.60
C LEU A 515 5.83 -19.13 -8.58
N PRO A 516 4.57 -19.58 -8.58
CA PRO A 516 3.51 -18.95 -9.37
C PRO A 516 3.19 -17.56 -8.78
N PRO A 517 2.99 -16.51 -9.60
CA PRO A 517 2.55 -15.20 -9.13
C PRO A 517 1.08 -15.25 -8.69
N LYS A 518 0.85 -15.75 -7.48
CA LYS A 518 -0.44 -15.82 -6.80
C LYS A 518 -0.40 -14.95 -5.56
N GLN A 519 -1.51 -14.31 -5.20
CA GLN A 519 -1.60 -13.55 -3.95
C GLN A 519 -1.59 -14.52 -2.76
N THR A 520 -0.58 -14.41 -1.89
CA THR A 520 -0.55 -15.13 -0.61
C THR A 520 -1.67 -14.60 0.29
N LYS A 521 -2.41 -15.47 0.96
CA LYS A 521 -3.37 -15.09 2.02
C LYS A 521 -2.63 -14.97 3.35
N VAL A 522 -2.98 -13.94 4.14
CA VAL A 522 -2.15 -13.46 5.24
C VAL A 522 -3.01 -13.12 6.44
N HIS A 523 -2.69 -13.74 7.57
CA HIS A 523 -3.48 -13.72 8.80
C HIS A 523 -2.57 -13.34 9.98
N PRO A 524 -2.41 -12.04 10.25
CA PRO A 524 -1.72 -11.58 11.45
C PRO A 524 -2.36 -12.20 12.71
N LEU A 525 -1.53 -12.64 13.65
CA LEU A 525 -1.96 -13.23 14.91
C LEU A 525 -2.15 -12.14 15.99
N ALA A 526 -2.57 -12.52 17.19
CA ALA A 526 -2.57 -11.62 18.35
C ALA A 526 -1.18 -11.57 19.01
N SER A 527 -0.55 -10.40 19.02
CA SER A 527 0.76 -10.08 19.60
C SER A 527 0.90 -10.45 21.08
N SER A 528 2.13 -10.68 21.55
CA SER A 528 2.43 -11.06 22.93
C SER A 528 3.32 -10.03 23.63
N SER A 529 3.21 -9.88 24.96
CA SER A 529 4.21 -9.14 25.78
C SER A 529 5.41 -9.99 26.18
N ARG A 530 5.53 -11.22 25.64
CA ARG A 530 6.63 -12.14 25.92
C ARG A 530 7.92 -11.67 25.24
N ASN A 531 9.05 -11.81 25.93
CA ASN A 531 10.37 -11.46 25.41
C ASN A 531 10.99 -12.62 24.61
N GLU A 532 11.45 -12.35 23.39
CA GLU A 532 12.12 -13.32 22.50
C GLU A 532 13.39 -13.91 23.12
N THR A 533 14.23 -13.07 23.74
CA THR A 533 15.57 -13.48 24.19
C THR A 533 15.51 -14.50 25.34
N VAL A 534 14.38 -14.51 26.06
CA VAL A 534 14.10 -15.37 27.21
C VAL A 534 13.38 -16.65 26.76
N VAL A 535 14.11 -17.76 26.79
CA VAL A 535 13.71 -19.09 26.27
C VAL A 535 12.32 -19.55 26.75
N THR A 536 11.96 -19.32 28.02
CA THR A 536 10.64 -19.68 28.57
C THR A 536 9.51 -18.80 28.03
N ASP A 537 9.79 -17.51 27.85
CA ASP A 537 8.81 -16.54 27.34
C ASP A 537 8.53 -16.78 25.85
N LEU A 538 9.58 -17.05 25.06
CA LEU A 538 9.45 -17.48 23.67
C LEU A 538 8.68 -18.80 23.56
N LYS A 539 8.93 -19.80 24.42
CA LYS A 539 8.15 -21.04 24.47
C LYS A 539 6.65 -20.76 24.67
N GLU A 540 6.29 -19.89 25.61
CA GLU A 540 4.90 -19.51 25.83
C GLU A 540 4.29 -18.76 24.63
N ALA A 541 5.04 -17.88 23.98
CA ALA A 541 4.57 -17.19 22.78
C ALA A 541 4.34 -18.15 21.61
N LEU A 542 5.25 -19.11 21.38
CA LEU A 542 5.10 -20.17 20.38
C LEU A 542 3.82 -20.99 20.61
N LEU A 543 3.51 -21.34 21.86
CA LEU A 543 2.30 -22.07 22.23
C LEU A 543 1.02 -21.23 22.03
N ASP A 544 1.04 -19.94 22.35
CA ASP A 544 -0.07 -19.00 22.06
C ASP A 544 -0.30 -18.84 20.54
N PHE A 545 0.76 -18.70 19.74
CA PHE A 545 0.64 -18.61 18.28
C PHE A 545 0.15 -19.93 17.66
N LEU A 546 0.62 -21.09 18.13
CA LEU A 546 0.13 -22.41 17.72
C LEU A 546 -1.36 -22.60 18.05
N ALA A 547 -1.79 -22.25 19.28
CA ALA A 547 -3.17 -22.35 19.70
C ALA A 547 -4.11 -21.46 18.87
N GLN A 548 -3.64 -20.30 18.41
CA GLN A 548 -4.39 -19.43 17.48
C GLN A 548 -4.58 -20.04 16.09
N THR A 549 -3.77 -21.04 15.71
CA THR A 549 -3.95 -21.89 14.51
C THR A 549 -4.63 -23.23 14.82
N GLY A 550 -5.23 -23.38 16.01
CA GLY A 550 -5.90 -24.62 16.41
C GLY A 550 -4.97 -25.81 16.65
N GLN A 551 -3.69 -25.56 16.96
CA GLN A 551 -2.73 -26.59 17.39
C GLN A 551 -2.52 -26.51 18.91
N THR A 552 -2.99 -27.51 19.65
CA THR A 552 -2.89 -27.59 21.12
C THR A 552 -2.39 -28.98 21.56
N ALA A 553 -2.05 -29.15 22.84
CA ALA A 553 -1.58 -30.44 23.35
C ALA A 553 -2.62 -31.57 23.20
N GLU A 554 -3.91 -31.23 23.31
CA GLU A 554 -5.05 -32.14 23.14
C GLU A 554 -5.42 -32.37 21.67
N SER A 555 -5.07 -31.43 20.78
CA SER A 555 -5.42 -31.49 19.36
C SER A 555 -4.36 -30.80 18.50
N PHE A 556 -3.44 -31.60 17.96
CA PHE A 556 -2.44 -31.15 16.99
C PHE A 556 -2.28 -32.16 15.86
N LYS A 557 -1.78 -31.70 14.72
CA LYS A 557 -1.49 -32.52 13.54
C LYS A 557 -0.11 -33.17 13.70
N LYS A 558 -0.01 -34.49 13.56
CA LYS A 558 1.27 -35.24 13.65
C LYS A 558 2.14 -35.09 12.39
N ARG A 559 2.48 -33.85 12.05
CA ARG A 559 3.27 -33.43 10.89
C ARG A 559 4.12 -32.22 11.27
N LEU A 560 5.05 -31.85 10.41
CA LEU A 560 5.82 -30.61 10.55
C LEU A 560 4.93 -29.38 10.35
N PHE A 561 5.15 -28.39 11.20
CA PHE A 561 4.56 -27.07 11.17
C PHE A 561 5.72 -26.06 10.99
N PRO A 562 5.93 -25.54 9.78
CA PRO A 562 7.01 -24.59 9.50
C PRO A 562 6.81 -23.29 10.27
N ILE A 563 7.89 -22.80 10.88
CA ILE A 563 7.88 -21.56 11.65
C ILE A 563 9.16 -20.75 11.43
N GLY A 564 9.01 -19.51 10.98
CA GLY A 564 10.11 -18.63 10.57
C GLY A 564 10.36 -17.46 11.52
N GLY A 565 11.60 -16.99 11.52
CA GLY A 565 12.04 -15.76 12.18
C GLY A 565 13.45 -15.37 11.73
N ASP A 566 14.07 -14.43 12.45
CA ASP A 566 15.44 -14.01 12.22
C ASP A 566 16.47 -15.10 12.66
N GLY A 567 17.75 -14.76 12.72
CA GLY A 567 18.80 -15.65 13.22
C GLY A 567 18.66 -16.02 14.70
N LEU A 568 18.27 -15.07 15.56
CA LEU A 568 18.11 -15.29 17.00
C LEU A 568 16.90 -16.20 17.29
N THR A 569 15.72 -15.86 16.77
CA THR A 569 14.51 -16.70 16.84
C THR A 569 14.78 -18.10 16.29
N PHE A 570 15.44 -18.22 15.13
CA PHE A 570 15.79 -19.51 14.55
C PHE A 570 16.63 -20.37 15.49
N ASN A 571 17.66 -19.79 16.14
CA ASN A 571 18.48 -20.54 17.11
C ASN A 571 17.69 -20.89 18.37
N LYS A 572 16.97 -19.92 18.96
CA LYS A 572 16.23 -20.11 20.21
C LYS A 572 15.15 -21.20 20.08
N ILE A 573 14.50 -21.35 18.92
CA ILE A 573 13.55 -22.47 18.70
C ILE A 573 14.29 -23.82 18.65
N LEU A 574 15.49 -23.89 18.08
CA LEU A 574 16.32 -25.11 18.09
C LEU A 574 16.80 -25.46 19.50
N ASP A 575 17.24 -24.46 20.28
CA ASP A 575 17.60 -24.64 21.69
C ASP A 575 16.41 -25.18 22.49
N ILE A 576 15.21 -24.61 22.29
CA ILE A 576 13.95 -25.10 22.89
C ILE A 576 13.68 -26.56 22.52
N GLN A 577 13.88 -26.98 21.27
CA GLN A 577 13.71 -28.37 20.85
C GLN A 577 14.72 -29.32 21.50
N ASP A 578 15.98 -28.91 21.63
CA ASP A 578 17.01 -29.72 22.31
C ASP A 578 16.80 -29.77 23.84
N PHE A 579 16.28 -28.71 24.48
CA PHE A 579 15.90 -28.75 25.91
C PHE A 579 14.65 -29.61 26.17
N LEU A 580 13.63 -29.52 25.33
CA LEU A 580 12.36 -30.22 25.53
C LEU A 580 12.37 -31.68 25.02
N GLN A 581 13.48 -32.15 24.45
CA GLN A 581 13.58 -33.45 23.78
C GLN A 581 13.26 -34.68 24.65
N PHE A 582 13.15 -34.52 25.97
CA PHE A 582 12.87 -35.57 26.94
C PHE A 582 11.37 -35.77 27.27
N HIS A 583 10.50 -34.84 26.84
CA HIS A 583 9.04 -34.97 27.00
C HIS A 583 8.46 -36.17 26.22
N GLU A 584 7.27 -36.64 26.63
CA GLU A 584 6.69 -37.88 26.11
C GLU A 584 6.06 -37.78 24.72
N ASN A 585 5.53 -36.61 24.34
CA ASN A 585 4.78 -36.44 23.08
C ASN A 585 5.37 -35.38 22.13
N GLU A 586 4.95 -35.45 20.86
CA GLU A 586 5.46 -34.61 19.77
C GLU A 586 5.21 -33.10 19.94
N PHE A 587 4.16 -32.72 20.66
CA PHE A 587 3.78 -31.31 20.87
C PHE A 587 4.56 -30.70 22.04
N GLU A 588 4.67 -31.40 23.18
CA GLU A 588 5.46 -30.95 24.32
C GLU A 588 6.96 -30.88 24.03
N THR A 589 7.49 -31.82 23.24
CA THR A 589 8.87 -31.78 22.73
C THR A 589 9.09 -30.67 21.67
N LEU A 590 8.01 -30.00 21.23
CA LEU A 590 7.94 -29.08 20.09
C LEU A 590 8.59 -29.63 18.80
N ARG A 591 8.75 -30.95 18.67
CA ARG A 591 9.25 -31.64 17.46
C ARG A 591 8.30 -31.56 16.27
N VAL A 592 7.09 -31.07 16.47
CA VAL A 592 6.18 -30.65 15.39
C VAL A 592 6.64 -29.36 14.70
N LEU A 593 7.42 -28.49 15.33
CA LEU A 593 7.93 -27.28 14.68
C LEU A 593 9.08 -27.62 13.73
N ASP A 594 9.10 -26.99 12.54
CA ASP A 594 10.27 -27.00 11.65
C ASP A 594 10.82 -25.57 11.49
N PRO A 595 11.91 -25.20 12.19
CA PRO A 595 12.43 -23.83 12.19
C PRO A 595 12.95 -23.40 10.82
N LEU A 596 12.53 -22.23 10.34
CA LEU A 596 13.00 -21.59 9.12
C LEU A 596 13.81 -20.35 9.46
N LEU A 597 15.06 -20.32 9.01
CA LEU A 597 15.84 -19.09 8.97
C LEU A 597 15.28 -18.23 7.83
N GLU A 598 14.81 -17.02 8.12
CA GLU A 598 14.26 -16.14 7.07
C GLU A 598 15.34 -15.36 6.31
N TRP A 599 15.00 -14.94 5.09
CA TRP A 599 16.00 -14.50 4.12
C TRP A 599 16.34 -13.02 4.16
N TRP A 600 15.45 -12.11 4.54
CA TRP A 600 15.80 -10.68 4.49
C TRP A 600 16.81 -10.30 5.57
N HIS A 601 16.65 -10.77 6.80
CA HIS A 601 17.68 -10.65 7.84
C HIS A 601 18.99 -11.30 7.41
N SER A 602 18.95 -12.51 6.85
CA SER A 602 20.14 -13.19 6.29
C SER A 602 20.86 -12.36 5.21
N LEU A 603 20.12 -11.68 4.32
CA LEU A 603 20.68 -10.78 3.30
C LEU A 603 21.08 -9.41 3.85
N TRP A 604 20.49 -8.99 4.97
CA TRP A 604 20.87 -7.77 5.68
C TRP A 604 22.21 -7.95 6.38
N THR A 605 22.44 -9.09 7.06
CA THR A 605 23.74 -9.39 7.66
C THR A 605 24.83 -9.64 6.60
N ASP A 606 24.49 -10.16 5.40
CA ASP A 606 25.45 -10.19 4.28
C ASP A 606 25.76 -8.78 3.74
N LEU A 607 24.79 -7.87 3.72
CA LEU A 607 25.04 -6.47 3.37
C LEU A 607 25.92 -5.77 4.41
N SER A 608 25.71 -5.99 5.71
CA SER A 608 26.62 -5.52 6.75
C SER A 608 28.02 -6.11 6.58
N ARG A 609 28.15 -7.42 6.36
CA ARG A 609 29.42 -8.10 6.05
C ARG A 609 30.12 -7.46 4.85
N LEU A 610 29.40 -7.21 3.75
CA LEU A 610 29.94 -6.52 2.56
C LEU A 610 30.52 -5.15 2.90
N PHE A 611 29.87 -4.40 3.81
CA PHE A 611 30.42 -3.14 4.29
C PHE A 611 31.62 -3.37 5.21
N GLY A 612 31.56 -4.25 6.20
CA GLY A 612 32.70 -4.59 7.06
C GLY A 612 33.97 -4.97 6.28
N SER A 613 33.85 -5.91 5.33
CA SER A 613 34.99 -6.44 4.56
C SER A 613 35.50 -5.49 3.47
N HIS A 614 34.65 -4.63 2.87
CA HIS A 614 35.02 -3.79 1.72
C HIS A 614 35.01 -2.27 1.97
N TRP A 615 34.59 -1.77 3.15
CA TRP A 615 34.58 -0.34 3.46
C TRP A 615 35.99 0.26 3.47
N GLY A 616 36.93 -0.32 4.22
CA GLY A 616 38.27 0.24 4.43
C GLY A 616 38.27 1.48 5.34
N GLY A 617 39.37 2.24 5.36
CA GLY A 617 39.49 3.44 6.21
C GLY A 617 38.68 4.64 5.71
N ASP A 618 38.17 5.49 6.62
CA ASP A 618 37.20 6.57 6.31
C ASP A 618 37.71 7.68 5.37
N LEU A 619 39.03 7.77 5.15
CA LEU A 619 39.66 8.62 4.13
C LEU A 619 40.59 7.81 3.21
N SER A 620 40.17 6.58 2.89
CA SER A 620 40.91 5.65 2.03
C SER A 620 41.31 6.29 0.70
N LYS A 621 42.57 6.08 0.32
CA LYS A 621 43.11 6.43 -1.00
C LYS A 621 43.00 5.27 -2.00
N ASP A 622 42.65 4.08 -1.53
CA ASP A 622 42.55 2.87 -2.34
C ASP A 622 41.23 2.89 -3.15
N PRO A 623 41.29 2.98 -4.49
CA PRO A 623 40.11 3.07 -5.34
C PRO A 623 39.21 1.83 -5.33
N SER A 624 39.71 0.68 -4.84
CA SER A 624 38.92 -0.55 -4.71
C SER A 624 37.98 -0.55 -3.49
N THR A 625 38.22 0.33 -2.50
CA THR A 625 37.42 0.41 -1.26
C THR A 625 36.08 1.11 -1.46
N LEU A 626 35.06 0.68 -0.71
CA LEU A 626 33.71 1.21 -0.77
C LEU A 626 33.60 2.60 -0.13
N SER A 627 34.39 2.88 0.93
CA SER A 627 34.52 4.22 1.52
C SER A 627 34.96 5.26 0.48
N HIS A 628 36.05 5.00 -0.23
CA HIS A 628 36.55 5.89 -1.29
C HIS A 628 35.48 6.13 -2.36
N SER A 629 34.80 5.08 -2.83
CA SER A 629 33.69 5.22 -3.78
C SER A 629 32.56 6.10 -3.22
N ALA A 630 32.15 5.90 -1.97
CA ALA A 630 31.10 6.67 -1.30
C ALA A 630 31.47 8.15 -1.11
N THR A 631 32.69 8.43 -0.62
CA THR A 631 33.22 9.79 -0.42
C THR A 631 33.24 10.59 -1.73
N LYS A 632 33.64 9.97 -2.85
CA LYS A 632 33.67 10.65 -4.17
C LYS A 632 32.29 11.10 -4.63
N ILE A 633 31.23 10.37 -4.27
CA ILE A 633 29.83 10.71 -4.62
C ILE A 633 29.06 11.40 -3.48
N GLY A 634 29.74 11.84 -2.42
CA GLY A 634 29.13 12.58 -1.31
C GLY A 634 28.23 11.75 -0.39
N ARG A 635 28.32 10.42 -0.41
CA ARG A 635 27.62 9.53 0.54
C ARG A 635 28.41 9.47 1.85
N LYS A 636 27.69 9.56 2.98
CA LYS A 636 28.28 9.47 4.32
C LYS A 636 28.72 8.03 4.64
N LYS A 637 29.57 7.89 5.67
CA LYS A 637 29.81 6.63 6.36
C LYS A 637 28.52 6.14 7.05
N PRO A 638 28.23 4.83 7.08
CA PRO A 638 27.29 4.27 8.06
C PRO A 638 27.72 4.61 9.49
N LEU A 639 26.78 4.75 10.43
CA LEU A 639 27.11 4.95 11.85
C LEU A 639 27.78 3.69 12.43
N ASN A 640 27.18 2.52 12.18
CA ASN A 640 27.73 1.21 12.50
C ASN A 640 27.99 0.42 11.19
N LEU A 641 29.13 -0.28 11.10
CA LEU A 641 29.44 -1.18 9.98
C LEU A 641 28.95 -2.62 10.22
N LYS A 642 28.74 -3.04 11.48
CA LYS A 642 28.06 -4.31 11.82
C LYS A 642 26.57 -4.30 11.41
N LYS A 643 25.94 -3.12 11.37
CA LYS A 643 24.48 -2.93 11.27
C LYS A 643 24.15 -1.69 10.43
N VAL A 644 24.16 -1.83 9.10
CA VAL A 644 23.93 -0.72 8.13
C VAL A 644 22.45 -0.59 7.74
N ASP A 645 21.90 0.60 7.44
CA ASP A 645 20.52 0.70 6.89
C ASP A 645 20.40 -0.10 5.58
N TYR A 646 19.48 -1.07 5.51
CA TYR A 646 19.38 -2.00 4.39
C TYR A 646 19.18 -1.32 3.02
N PHE A 647 18.33 -0.29 2.95
CA PHE A 647 17.86 0.30 1.69
C PHE A 647 18.84 1.35 1.14
N GLN A 648 19.43 2.16 2.01
CA GLN A 648 20.43 3.16 1.64
C GLN A 648 21.75 2.51 1.23
N HIS A 649 22.14 1.42 1.92
CA HIS A 649 23.45 0.78 1.72
C HIS A 649 23.43 -0.27 0.61
N SER A 650 22.32 -0.98 0.37
CA SER A 650 22.15 -1.81 -0.84
C SER A 650 22.13 -0.94 -2.10
N GLN A 651 21.46 0.22 -2.08
CA GLN A 651 21.52 1.21 -3.18
C GLN A 651 22.97 1.64 -3.47
N LEU A 652 23.77 1.92 -2.43
CA LEU A 652 25.17 2.31 -2.58
C LEU A 652 26.03 1.16 -3.15
N ALA A 653 25.93 -0.04 -2.59
CA ALA A 653 26.69 -1.20 -3.04
C ALA A 653 26.39 -1.56 -4.50
N TYR A 654 25.11 -1.58 -4.90
CA TYR A 654 24.72 -1.93 -6.27
C TYR A 654 25.06 -0.82 -7.29
N LEU A 655 25.05 0.46 -6.89
CA LEU A 655 25.54 1.57 -7.73
C LEU A 655 27.06 1.46 -7.98
N VAL A 656 27.82 1.11 -6.94
CA VAL A 656 29.28 0.92 -7.03
C VAL A 656 29.62 -0.32 -7.87
N LEU A 657 28.85 -1.41 -7.72
CA LEU A 657 28.94 -2.61 -8.58
C LEU A 657 28.67 -2.28 -10.06
N ASP A 658 27.58 -1.58 -10.37
CA ASP A 658 27.25 -1.18 -11.75
C ASP A 658 28.38 -0.33 -12.37
N ALA A 659 28.92 0.64 -11.63
CA ALA A 659 30.01 1.48 -12.11
C ALA A 659 31.30 0.69 -12.40
N ARG A 660 31.60 -0.36 -11.62
CA ARG A 660 32.77 -1.23 -11.86
C ARG A 660 32.56 -2.16 -13.05
N ILE A 661 31.35 -2.71 -13.22
CA ILE A 661 30.96 -3.49 -14.40
C ILE A 661 31.05 -2.63 -15.67
N LEU A 662 30.57 -1.38 -15.64
CA LEU A 662 30.63 -0.46 -16.78
C LEU A 662 32.05 -0.01 -17.13
N ASP A 663 32.94 0.20 -16.15
CA ASP A 663 34.36 0.50 -16.43
C ASP A 663 35.08 -0.70 -17.06
N CYS A 664 34.76 -1.92 -16.65
CA CYS A 664 35.24 -3.14 -17.29
C CYS A 664 34.71 -3.32 -18.73
N TRP A 665 33.44 -2.99 -19.00
CA TRP A 665 32.89 -2.93 -20.38
C TRP A 665 33.58 -1.83 -21.21
N ARG A 666 33.87 -0.66 -20.62
CA ARG A 666 34.60 0.44 -21.27
C ARG A 666 36.00 -0.02 -21.70
N LEU A 667 36.70 -0.76 -20.85
CA LEU A 667 38.00 -1.37 -21.17
C LEU A 667 37.89 -2.47 -22.24
N HIS A 668 36.81 -3.26 -22.27
CA HIS A 668 36.61 -4.29 -23.30
C HIS A 668 36.53 -3.71 -24.72
N TYR A 669 35.74 -2.64 -24.90
CA TYR A 669 35.61 -1.96 -26.20
C TYR A 669 36.73 -0.95 -26.50
N GLY A 670 37.70 -0.78 -25.59
CA GLY A 670 38.80 0.19 -25.74
C GLY A 670 38.36 1.66 -25.75
N GLN A 671 37.22 1.99 -25.15
CA GLN A 671 36.58 3.30 -25.25
C GLN A 671 36.90 4.23 -24.06
N LYS A 672 36.51 5.50 -24.19
CA LYS A 672 36.39 6.44 -23.05
C LYS A 672 34.95 6.66 -22.61
N ASN A 673 34.00 6.66 -23.55
CA ASN A 673 32.56 6.83 -23.26
C ASN A 673 31.75 5.74 -23.96
N LEU A 674 31.13 4.84 -23.17
CA LEU A 674 30.30 3.75 -23.68
C LEU A 674 29.00 4.25 -24.33
N GLN A 675 28.36 5.28 -23.77
CA GLN A 675 27.10 5.81 -24.31
C GLN A 675 27.34 6.40 -25.70
N GLN A 676 28.38 7.22 -25.86
CA GLN A 676 28.77 7.76 -27.16
C GLN A 676 29.16 6.68 -28.18
N TYR A 677 29.78 5.58 -27.72
CA TYR A 677 30.13 4.44 -28.58
C TYR A 677 28.87 3.73 -29.12
N PHE A 678 27.94 3.36 -28.23
CA PHE A 678 26.69 2.70 -28.65
C PHE A 678 25.76 3.64 -29.44
N GLU A 679 25.72 4.94 -29.13
CA GLU A 679 25.07 5.96 -29.97
C GLU A 679 25.61 5.95 -31.41
N VAL A 680 26.92 5.82 -31.61
CA VAL A 680 27.53 5.79 -32.94
C VAL A 680 27.22 4.48 -33.66
N LEU A 681 27.27 3.33 -32.97
CA LEU A 681 26.85 2.05 -33.54
C LEU A 681 25.36 2.07 -33.94
N ALA A 682 24.47 2.60 -33.09
CA ALA A 682 23.05 2.75 -33.39
C ALA A 682 22.80 3.61 -34.63
N LYS A 683 23.50 4.74 -34.77
CA LYS A 683 23.39 5.65 -35.94
C LYS A 683 23.88 5.02 -37.25
N LYS A 684 24.61 3.90 -37.19
CA LYS A 684 25.08 3.12 -38.35
C LYS A 684 24.34 1.79 -38.54
N SER A 685 23.46 1.40 -37.63
CA SER A 685 22.91 0.03 -37.52
C SER A 685 23.97 -1.06 -37.26
N GLU A 686 25.10 -0.71 -36.62
CA GLU A 686 26.21 -1.61 -36.24
C GLU A 686 26.11 -2.09 -34.76
N LEU A 687 24.91 -2.14 -34.18
CA LEU A 687 24.74 -2.63 -32.80
C LEU A 687 25.01 -4.16 -32.72
N PRO A 688 25.70 -4.65 -31.66
CA PRO A 688 26.04 -6.06 -31.53
C PRO A 688 24.80 -6.94 -31.32
N ALA A 689 24.90 -8.21 -31.71
CA ALA A 689 23.88 -9.20 -31.40
C ALA A 689 23.88 -9.54 -29.89
N PHE A 690 22.83 -10.20 -29.42
CA PHE A 690 22.77 -10.64 -28.02
C PHE A 690 23.88 -11.66 -27.72
N GLU A 691 24.16 -12.53 -28.68
CA GLU A 691 25.17 -13.59 -28.65
C GLU A 691 26.59 -13.02 -28.51
N ASP A 692 26.88 -11.91 -29.19
CA ASP A 692 28.16 -11.20 -29.07
C ASP A 692 28.35 -10.64 -27.66
N LEU A 693 27.30 -10.00 -27.12
CA LEU A 693 27.29 -9.51 -25.75
C LEU A 693 27.41 -10.65 -24.72
N GLU A 694 26.82 -11.82 -24.98
CA GLU A 694 26.95 -12.98 -24.10
C GLU A 694 28.37 -13.56 -24.09
N VAL A 695 29.04 -13.63 -25.26
CA VAL A 695 30.45 -14.04 -25.35
C VAL A 695 31.36 -13.04 -24.64
N ALA A 696 31.13 -11.74 -24.83
CA ALA A 696 31.87 -10.68 -24.14
C ALA A 696 31.65 -10.71 -22.62
N ALA A 697 30.41 -10.82 -22.15
CA ALA A 697 30.04 -10.91 -20.74
C ALA A 697 30.64 -12.15 -20.06
N ARG A 698 30.69 -13.30 -20.74
CA ARG A 698 31.34 -14.53 -20.25
C ARG A 698 32.84 -14.35 -20.06
N ASN A 699 33.51 -13.69 -20.99
CA ASN A 699 34.93 -13.37 -20.86
C ASN A 699 35.17 -12.37 -19.71
N LEU A 700 34.34 -11.33 -19.60
CA LEU A 700 34.41 -10.33 -18.52
C LEU A 700 34.17 -10.93 -17.13
N TYR A 701 33.16 -11.78 -16.96
CA TYR A 701 32.90 -12.50 -15.70
C TYR A 701 34.11 -13.35 -15.28
N ARG A 702 34.65 -14.16 -16.20
CA ARG A 702 35.84 -15.02 -15.97
C ARG A 702 37.13 -14.24 -15.67
N LYS A 703 37.16 -12.94 -16.01
CA LYS A 703 38.30 -12.02 -15.93
C LYS A 703 38.23 -11.03 -14.78
N TYR A 704 37.04 -10.69 -14.29
CA TYR A 704 36.84 -9.63 -13.28
C TYR A 704 35.86 -9.97 -12.13
N MET A 705 35.26 -11.18 -12.09
CA MET A 705 34.22 -11.48 -11.09
C MET A 705 34.26 -12.91 -10.51
N SER A 706 35.13 -13.79 -11.02
CA SER A 706 35.33 -15.14 -10.45
C SER A 706 36.47 -15.17 -9.43
N SER A 707 36.43 -16.08 -8.44
CA SER A 707 37.54 -16.26 -7.49
C SER A 707 38.87 -16.62 -8.19
N ARG A 708 38.81 -17.28 -9.35
CA ARG A 708 39.99 -17.53 -10.21
C ARG A 708 40.57 -16.25 -10.82
N ALA A 709 39.78 -15.19 -11.00
CA ALA A 709 40.28 -13.88 -11.43
C ALA A 709 40.99 -13.15 -10.28
N GLN A 710 40.41 -13.16 -9.07
CA GLN A 710 41.02 -12.60 -7.87
C GLN A 710 42.38 -13.25 -7.56
N GLN A 711 42.44 -14.59 -7.62
CA GLN A 711 43.67 -15.34 -7.43
C GLN A 711 44.73 -14.99 -8.50
N ARG A 712 44.34 -14.80 -9.77
CA ARG A 712 45.28 -14.35 -10.83
C ARG A 712 45.80 -12.93 -10.59
N ALA A 713 44.98 -12.03 -10.06
CA ALA A 713 45.41 -10.68 -9.70
C ALA A 713 46.43 -10.71 -8.56
N MET A 714 46.15 -11.47 -7.48
CA MET A 714 47.08 -11.63 -6.35
C MET A 714 48.40 -12.31 -6.74
N LEU A 715 48.38 -13.28 -7.66
CA LEU A 715 49.58 -14.01 -8.11
C LEU A 715 50.30 -13.37 -9.31
N GLY A 716 49.86 -12.20 -9.80
CA GLY A 716 50.42 -11.54 -10.99
C GLY A 716 50.11 -12.23 -12.33
N LEU A 717 49.37 -13.34 -12.31
CA LEU A 717 49.04 -14.20 -13.46
C LEU A 717 48.00 -13.58 -14.42
N CYS A 718 47.57 -12.34 -14.18
CA CYS A 718 46.73 -11.55 -15.09
C CYS A 718 47.44 -11.16 -16.39
N SER A 719 48.78 -11.12 -16.39
CA SER A 719 49.61 -10.82 -17.57
C SER A 719 50.18 -12.10 -18.20
N THR A 720 49.31 -12.93 -18.80
CA THR A 720 49.75 -14.12 -19.55
C THR A 720 50.63 -13.74 -20.76
N SER A 721 51.67 -14.53 -21.03
CA SER A 721 52.60 -14.34 -22.17
C SER A 721 51.94 -14.35 -23.56
N ASN A 722 50.68 -14.76 -23.66
CA ASN A 722 49.80 -14.49 -24.80
C ASN A 722 48.82 -13.36 -24.43
N PRO A 723 48.98 -12.12 -24.96
CA PRO A 723 48.06 -11.01 -24.71
C PRO A 723 46.62 -11.30 -25.18
N SER A 724 46.46 -12.09 -26.25
CA SER A 724 45.18 -12.45 -26.87
C SER A 724 44.38 -13.51 -26.09
N SER A 725 44.85 -13.91 -24.90
CA SER A 725 44.10 -14.76 -23.99
C SER A 725 42.80 -14.05 -23.56
N PRO A 726 41.61 -14.69 -23.63
CA PRO A 726 40.35 -14.09 -23.14
C PRO A 726 40.33 -13.86 -21.62
N LEU A 727 41.38 -14.32 -20.91
CA LEU A 727 41.56 -14.19 -19.47
C LEU A 727 42.65 -13.16 -19.08
N SER A 728 43.34 -12.54 -20.04
CA SER A 728 44.34 -11.50 -19.77
C SER A 728 43.65 -10.20 -19.31
N VAL A 729 44.28 -9.43 -18.41
CA VAL A 729 43.80 -8.10 -17.99
C VAL A 729 44.63 -7.02 -18.70
N PRO A 730 44.05 -5.88 -19.16
CA PRO A 730 44.83 -4.81 -19.76
C PRO A 730 45.86 -4.28 -18.76
N ILE A 731 47.11 -4.14 -19.19
CA ILE A 731 48.20 -3.63 -18.35
C ILE A 731 48.03 -2.11 -18.23
N GLY A 732 47.98 -1.59 -17.00
CA GLY A 732 47.90 -0.15 -16.72
C GLY A 732 49.27 0.53 -16.72
N ALA A 733 49.31 1.80 -16.33
CA ALA A 733 50.58 2.47 -16.07
C ALA A 733 51.38 1.76 -14.98
N ARG A 734 52.72 1.86 -15.01
CA ARG A 734 53.59 1.29 -13.96
C ARG A 734 53.11 1.74 -12.57
N TRP A 735 53.07 0.83 -11.60
CA TRP A 735 52.81 1.23 -10.22
C TRP A 735 54.04 1.94 -9.62
N THR A 736 53.80 3.00 -8.86
CA THR A 736 54.80 3.68 -8.05
C THR A 736 54.18 3.98 -6.71
N GLU A 737 54.74 3.39 -5.65
CA GLU A 737 54.22 3.51 -4.30
C GLU A 737 54.10 4.99 -3.88
N PRO A 738 52.98 5.43 -3.28
CA PRO A 738 52.84 6.78 -2.74
C PRO A 738 53.86 6.99 -1.60
N ARG A 739 54.94 7.74 -1.89
CA ARG A 739 56.08 7.94 -0.98
C ARG A 739 55.60 8.21 0.46
N PRO A 740 55.96 7.37 1.45
CA PRO A 740 55.48 7.53 2.81
C PRO A 740 56.01 8.81 3.46
N ALA A 741 55.23 9.35 4.40
CA ALA A 741 55.69 10.43 5.27
C ALA A 741 56.84 9.90 6.18
N PRO A 742 57.85 10.73 6.52
CA PRO A 742 58.97 10.28 7.32
C PRO A 742 58.50 9.84 8.73
N PRO A 743 58.91 8.65 9.20
CA PRO A 743 58.45 8.11 10.48
C PRO A 743 59.05 8.87 11.68
N PRO A 744 58.33 8.96 12.81
CA PRO A 744 58.90 9.47 14.06
C PRO A 744 59.99 8.52 14.58
N PRO A 745 61.06 9.04 15.21
CA PRO A 745 62.22 8.24 15.57
C PRO A 745 61.92 7.28 16.74
N LYS A 746 61.95 5.96 16.47
CA LYS A 746 61.95 4.91 17.49
C LYS A 746 63.13 3.95 17.32
N LYS A 747 63.45 3.23 18.41
CA LYS A 747 64.76 2.60 18.66
C LYS A 747 65.01 1.38 17.77
N LYS A 748 66.28 1.16 17.43
CA LYS A 748 66.77 -0.02 16.72
C LYS A 748 66.48 -1.30 17.54
N SER A 749 65.76 -2.25 16.97
CA SER A 749 65.96 -3.67 17.27
C SER A 749 67.10 -4.21 16.39
N GLN A 750 67.74 -5.30 16.80
CA GLN A 750 68.82 -5.94 16.04
C GLN A 750 68.34 -7.29 15.50
N ASN A 751 67.90 -7.29 14.25
CA ASN A 751 68.04 -8.40 13.29
C ASN A 751 67.67 -7.86 11.90
N PRO A 752 68.44 -8.13 10.84
CA PRO A 752 68.01 -7.81 9.48
C PRO A 752 66.86 -8.76 9.10
N PRO A 753 65.68 -8.26 8.67
CA PRO A 753 64.69 -9.12 8.06
C PRO A 753 65.24 -9.70 6.73
N PRO A 754 64.75 -10.85 6.27
CA PRO A 754 65.02 -11.29 4.90
C PRO A 754 64.56 -10.22 3.91
N SER A 755 65.25 -10.10 2.78
CA SER A 755 64.81 -9.24 1.68
C SER A 755 63.39 -9.63 1.26
N PRO A 756 62.40 -8.72 1.31
CA PRO A 756 61.05 -9.03 0.85
C PRO A 756 61.07 -9.48 -0.60
N GLU A 757 60.37 -10.56 -0.92
CA GLU A 757 60.11 -10.93 -2.31
C GLU A 757 59.28 -9.82 -2.95
N GLU A 758 59.65 -9.39 -4.16
CA GLU A 758 58.94 -8.31 -4.85
C GLU A 758 57.52 -8.80 -5.21
N PHE A 759 56.50 -8.20 -4.61
CA PHE A 759 55.10 -8.59 -4.84
C PHE A 759 54.70 -8.29 -6.29
N LEU A 760 54.66 -9.32 -7.15
CA LEU A 760 54.32 -9.19 -8.57
C LEU A 760 52.81 -9.08 -8.84
N GLY A 761 51.96 -9.18 -7.82
CA GLY A 761 50.51 -9.13 -7.92
C GLY A 761 49.92 -7.71 -7.96
N ASP A 762 48.59 -7.64 -7.92
CA ASP A 762 47.81 -6.40 -7.86
C ASP A 762 46.67 -6.58 -6.85
N GLN A 763 46.91 -6.11 -5.63
CA GLN A 763 46.01 -6.26 -4.48
C GLN A 763 44.73 -5.43 -4.68
N VAL A 764 44.85 -4.24 -5.27
CA VAL A 764 43.73 -3.32 -5.56
C VAL A 764 42.78 -3.91 -6.60
N LEU A 765 43.32 -4.51 -7.67
CA LEU A 765 42.51 -5.24 -8.64
C LEU A 765 41.80 -6.43 -7.97
N ALA A 766 42.52 -7.21 -7.15
CA ALA A 766 41.96 -8.35 -6.44
C ALA A 766 40.81 -7.95 -5.49
N ARG A 767 40.94 -6.85 -4.73
CA ARG A 767 39.85 -6.29 -3.90
C ARG A 767 38.65 -5.87 -4.75
N SER A 768 38.87 -5.23 -5.89
CA SER A 768 37.76 -4.84 -6.77
C SER A 768 37.01 -6.06 -7.33
N ILE A 769 37.73 -7.14 -7.66
CA ILE A 769 37.16 -8.42 -8.09
C ILE A 769 36.36 -9.09 -6.95
N ALA A 770 36.89 -9.10 -5.73
CA ALA A 770 36.22 -9.67 -4.55
C ALA A 770 34.90 -8.95 -4.24
N PHE A 771 34.94 -7.61 -4.17
CA PHE A 771 33.75 -6.77 -4.02
C PHE A 771 32.73 -7.04 -5.15
N MET A 772 33.17 -7.11 -6.40
CA MET A 772 32.28 -7.38 -7.55
C MET A 772 31.64 -8.76 -7.46
N ARG A 773 32.40 -9.80 -7.07
CA ARG A 773 31.92 -11.18 -6.87
C ARG A 773 30.81 -11.24 -5.82
N GLU A 774 31.09 -10.69 -4.64
CA GLU A 774 30.21 -10.86 -3.47
C GLU A 774 28.97 -9.97 -3.57
N THR A 775 29.14 -8.73 -4.03
CA THR A 775 28.00 -7.82 -4.25
C THR A 775 27.10 -8.33 -5.38
N MET A 776 27.64 -9.06 -6.36
CA MET A 776 26.83 -9.75 -7.40
C MET A 776 25.96 -10.86 -6.80
N ILE A 777 26.50 -11.67 -5.89
CA ILE A 777 25.77 -12.74 -5.17
C ILE A 777 24.66 -12.14 -4.29
N SER A 778 24.96 -11.07 -3.55
CA SER A 778 23.98 -10.35 -2.73
C SER A 778 22.87 -9.72 -3.58
N ARG A 779 23.24 -9.08 -4.70
CA ARG A 779 22.28 -8.54 -5.68
C ARG A 779 21.43 -9.64 -6.32
N GLU A 780 22.02 -10.79 -6.60
CA GLU A 780 21.31 -11.93 -7.18
C GLU A 780 20.27 -12.48 -6.21
N ALA A 781 20.61 -12.63 -4.94
CA ALA A 781 19.68 -13.10 -3.93
C ALA A 781 18.45 -12.18 -3.87
N MET A 782 18.66 -10.86 -3.84
CA MET A 782 17.57 -9.88 -3.83
C MET A 782 16.76 -9.85 -5.14
N LEU A 783 17.40 -10.05 -6.31
CA LEU A 783 16.72 -10.26 -7.59
C LEU A 783 15.84 -11.53 -7.55
N ALA A 784 16.41 -12.65 -7.13
CA ALA A 784 15.75 -13.95 -7.07
C ALA A 784 14.56 -13.95 -6.10
N SER A 785 14.67 -13.28 -4.95
CA SER A 785 13.56 -13.03 -4.04
C SER A 785 12.43 -12.29 -4.73
N ALA A 786 12.69 -11.13 -5.35
CA ALA A 786 11.64 -10.32 -5.99
C ALA A 786 11.00 -11.02 -7.22
N GLU A 787 11.76 -11.80 -7.98
CA GLU A 787 11.28 -12.57 -9.13
C GLU A 787 10.57 -13.89 -8.74
N GLY A 788 10.51 -14.23 -7.44
CA GLY A 788 9.88 -15.44 -6.93
C GLY A 788 10.63 -16.72 -7.29
N ASN A 789 11.97 -16.68 -7.36
CA ASN A 789 12.81 -17.80 -7.77
C ASN A 789 13.65 -18.32 -6.59
N VAL A 790 12.98 -18.96 -5.63
CA VAL A 790 13.57 -19.48 -4.38
C VAL A 790 14.77 -20.39 -4.62
N GLY A 791 14.80 -21.12 -5.74
CA GLY A 791 15.96 -21.93 -6.11
C GLY A 791 17.21 -21.10 -6.44
N ARG A 792 17.08 -19.96 -7.15
CA ARG A 792 18.20 -19.04 -7.42
C ARG A 792 18.71 -18.39 -6.14
N LEU A 793 17.79 -17.98 -5.26
CA LEU A 793 18.11 -17.44 -3.94
C LEU A 793 18.90 -18.45 -3.11
N TYR A 794 18.46 -19.71 -3.07
CA TYR A 794 19.13 -20.78 -2.35
C TYR A 794 20.54 -21.10 -2.89
N GLU A 795 20.77 -21.00 -4.21
CA GLU A 795 22.12 -21.10 -4.78
C GLU A 795 23.05 -19.98 -4.27
N MET A 796 22.53 -18.78 -4.00
CA MET A 796 23.33 -17.70 -3.41
C MET A 796 23.64 -17.95 -1.93
N ILE A 797 22.66 -18.41 -1.14
CA ILE A 797 22.86 -18.74 0.29
C ILE A 797 23.96 -19.80 0.47
N LYS A 798 23.99 -20.83 -0.40
CA LYS A 798 25.06 -21.84 -0.40
C LYS A 798 26.45 -21.27 -0.70
N ALA A 799 26.56 -20.22 -1.51
CA ALA A 799 27.82 -19.52 -1.73
C ALA A 799 28.18 -18.59 -0.54
N MET A 800 27.19 -17.92 0.03
CA MET A 800 27.35 -17.01 1.17
C MET A 800 27.80 -17.71 2.46
N LEU A 801 27.49 -19.01 2.65
CA LEU A 801 28.01 -19.83 3.77
C LEU A 801 29.53 -19.65 3.95
N PHE A 802 30.28 -19.64 2.85
CA PHE A 802 31.73 -19.51 2.87
C PHE A 802 32.17 -18.08 3.22
N THR A 803 31.48 -17.04 2.75
CA THR A 803 31.84 -15.67 3.13
C THR A 803 31.47 -15.35 4.58
N PHE A 804 30.34 -15.84 5.08
CA PHE A 804 30.01 -15.76 6.52
C PHE A 804 31.04 -16.48 7.37
N ALA A 805 31.47 -17.68 6.97
CA ALA A 805 32.52 -18.41 7.67
C ALA A 805 33.87 -17.66 7.73
N GLY A 806 34.19 -16.84 6.71
CA GLY A 806 35.39 -15.99 6.70
C GLY A 806 35.29 -14.77 7.60
N SER A 807 34.11 -14.14 7.60
CA SER A 807 33.80 -12.89 8.30
C SER A 807 33.84 -12.99 9.85
N PRO A 808 33.66 -11.86 10.58
CA PRO A 808 33.42 -11.89 12.02
C PRO A 808 32.02 -12.40 12.42
N HIS A 809 31.02 -12.40 11.52
CA HIS A 809 29.64 -12.81 11.84
C HIS A 809 29.54 -14.34 12.03
N SER A 810 29.99 -14.78 13.20
CA SER A 810 30.21 -16.17 13.58
C SER A 810 28.91 -16.98 13.58
N ASN A 811 27.84 -16.38 14.08
CA ASN A 811 26.49 -16.92 14.28
C ASN A 811 25.81 -17.32 12.96
N TYR A 812 25.80 -16.44 11.96
CA TYR A 812 25.22 -16.75 10.63
C TYR A 812 25.96 -17.89 9.90
N THR A 813 27.21 -18.19 10.26
CA THR A 813 27.85 -19.43 9.78
C THR A 813 27.13 -20.67 10.32
N ALA A 814 26.80 -20.69 11.61
CA ALA A 814 26.13 -21.83 12.25
C ALA A 814 24.68 -21.96 11.76
N TYR A 815 23.97 -20.85 11.58
CA TYR A 815 22.60 -20.84 11.05
C TYR A 815 22.57 -21.37 9.60
N PHE A 816 23.53 -21.00 8.76
CA PHE A 816 23.61 -21.51 7.39
C PHE A 816 24.07 -22.97 7.33
N LEU A 817 24.99 -23.41 8.20
CA LEU A 817 25.32 -24.84 8.33
C LEU A 817 24.10 -25.66 8.73
N GLU A 818 23.30 -25.19 9.69
CA GLU A 818 22.07 -25.85 10.12
C GLU A 818 21.01 -25.87 9.01
N MET A 819 20.66 -24.71 8.45
CA MET A 819 19.68 -24.58 7.36
C MET A 819 20.04 -25.47 6.16
N ILE A 820 21.29 -25.41 5.69
CA ILE A 820 21.73 -26.19 4.52
C ILE A 820 21.76 -27.68 4.88
N THR A 821 22.21 -28.06 6.08
CA THR A 821 22.21 -29.46 6.50
C THR A 821 20.80 -30.02 6.60
N LYS A 822 19.88 -29.25 7.20
CA LYS A 822 18.48 -29.60 7.37
C LYS A 822 17.78 -29.83 6.02
N LEU A 823 18.11 -29.02 5.01
CA LEU A 823 17.51 -29.08 3.67
C LEU A 823 18.13 -30.13 2.73
N GLU A 824 19.43 -30.44 2.87
CA GLU A 824 20.16 -31.30 1.91
C GLU A 824 20.34 -32.76 2.38
N TRP A 825 20.44 -33.01 3.68
CA TRP A 825 20.70 -34.36 4.22
C TRP A 825 19.67 -34.85 5.24
N GLU A 826 18.87 -33.97 5.83
CA GLU A 826 17.89 -34.33 6.86
C GLU A 826 16.43 -34.18 6.40
N SER A 827 16.17 -33.85 5.13
CA SER A 827 14.83 -33.71 4.55
C SER A 827 14.75 -34.40 3.19
N GLY A 828 13.59 -34.99 2.87
CA GLY A 828 13.30 -35.49 1.52
C GLY A 828 13.26 -34.36 0.47
N PRO A 829 13.48 -34.66 -0.83
CA PRO A 829 13.56 -33.63 -1.88
C PRO A 829 12.24 -32.87 -2.07
N GLU A 830 11.09 -33.51 -1.83
CA GLU A 830 9.78 -32.88 -1.82
C GLU A 830 9.66 -31.88 -0.66
N LEU A 831 10.08 -32.28 0.55
CA LEU A 831 10.06 -31.41 1.73
C LEU A 831 11.02 -30.24 1.58
N LYS A 832 12.22 -30.45 1.03
CA LYS A 832 13.15 -29.38 0.66
C LYS A 832 12.50 -28.38 -0.31
N SER A 833 11.89 -28.88 -1.38
CA SER A 833 11.20 -28.06 -2.38
C SER A 833 10.05 -27.27 -1.74
N ALA A 834 9.27 -27.90 -0.87
CA ALA A 834 8.18 -27.27 -0.14
C ALA A 834 8.67 -26.15 0.78
N LEU A 835 9.63 -26.43 1.68
CA LEU A 835 10.19 -25.45 2.61
C LEU A 835 10.82 -24.24 1.89
N LEU A 836 11.50 -24.46 0.77
CA LEU A 836 11.97 -23.37 -0.09
C LEU A 836 10.79 -22.54 -0.65
N ALA A 837 9.71 -23.18 -1.10
CA ALA A 837 8.55 -22.48 -1.62
C ALA A 837 7.78 -21.65 -0.57
N LEU A 838 7.81 -22.06 0.70
CA LEU A 838 7.22 -21.29 1.81
C LEU A 838 7.89 -19.95 2.05
N SER A 839 9.19 -19.85 1.75
CA SER A 839 10.08 -18.80 2.25
C SER A 839 9.85 -17.40 1.65
N LEU A 840 9.02 -17.27 0.61
CA LEU A 840 8.65 -15.98 0.02
C LEU A 840 7.13 -15.75 0.05
N VAL A 841 6.74 -14.48 0.15
CA VAL A 841 5.35 -14.01 0.20
C VAL A 841 5.11 -13.06 -0.97
N ASN A 842 3.91 -13.11 -1.57
CA ASN A 842 3.49 -12.15 -2.59
C ASN A 842 2.14 -11.54 -2.22
N LEU A 843 2.17 -10.35 -1.60
CA LEU A 843 0.96 -9.61 -1.21
C LEU A 843 0.13 -9.08 -2.40
N THR A 844 0.69 -9.10 -3.62
CA THR A 844 0.10 -8.45 -4.81
C THR A 844 -0.50 -9.43 -5.82
N GLY A 845 0.00 -10.66 -5.87
CA GLY A 845 -0.26 -11.60 -6.97
C GLY A 845 0.35 -11.20 -8.32
N CYS A 846 1.28 -10.24 -8.35
CA CYS A 846 1.98 -9.83 -9.58
C CYS A 846 3.38 -10.46 -9.70
N GLU A 847 3.85 -10.70 -10.93
CA GLU A 847 5.27 -11.01 -11.16
C GLU A 847 6.16 -9.85 -10.70
N GLY A 848 7.29 -10.16 -10.07
CA GLY A 848 8.24 -9.15 -9.57
C GLY A 848 7.88 -8.55 -8.21
N GLY A 849 6.73 -8.93 -7.62
CA GLY A 849 6.21 -8.43 -6.34
C GLY A 849 6.30 -9.44 -5.18
N PHE A 850 7.25 -10.37 -5.22
CA PHE A 850 7.57 -11.24 -4.09
C PHE A 850 8.52 -10.54 -3.10
N ALA A 851 8.46 -10.91 -1.83
CA ALA A 851 9.40 -10.53 -0.78
C ALA A 851 9.72 -11.75 0.10
N ALA A 852 10.79 -11.68 0.90
CA ALA A 852 10.97 -12.62 2.01
C ALA A 852 9.90 -12.37 3.07
N GLY A 853 9.59 -13.40 3.86
CA GLY A 853 8.43 -13.32 4.75
C GLY A 853 8.68 -12.53 6.02
N ASP A 854 9.90 -12.55 6.54
CA ASP A 854 10.38 -11.59 7.55
C ASP A 854 10.26 -10.14 7.07
N THR A 855 10.54 -9.82 5.79
CA THR A 855 10.29 -8.46 5.25
C THR A 855 8.80 -8.05 5.39
N ILE A 856 7.87 -9.00 5.30
CA ILE A 856 6.45 -8.74 5.46
C ILE A 856 6.03 -8.72 6.94
N GLN A 857 6.72 -9.47 7.80
CA GLN A 857 6.54 -9.41 9.25
C GLN A 857 6.99 -8.05 9.81
N GLU A 858 8.19 -7.58 9.47
CA GLU A 858 8.72 -6.24 9.77
C GLU A 858 7.76 -5.11 9.28
N TYR A 859 7.17 -5.27 8.09
CA TYR A 859 6.13 -4.33 7.62
C TYR A 859 4.90 -4.26 8.55
N PHE A 860 4.47 -5.38 9.14
CA PHE A 860 3.40 -5.40 10.12
C PHE A 860 3.83 -4.92 11.51
N ASN A 861 5.06 -5.23 11.92
CA ASN A 861 5.69 -4.78 13.16
C ASN A 861 5.65 -3.26 13.27
N ARG A 862 6.18 -2.54 12.27
CA ARG A 862 6.18 -1.06 12.27
C ARG A 862 4.79 -0.42 12.31
N ILE A 863 3.77 -1.09 11.78
CA ILE A 863 2.38 -0.63 11.89
C ILE A 863 1.84 -0.86 13.31
N LEU A 864 2.18 -2.00 13.92
CA LEU A 864 1.82 -2.34 15.29
C LEU A 864 2.50 -1.38 16.29
N GLU A 865 3.81 -1.19 16.17
CA GLU A 865 4.64 -0.27 16.97
C GLU A 865 4.12 1.16 16.92
N ALA A 866 3.78 1.68 15.73
CA ALA A 866 3.21 3.02 15.58
C ALA A 866 1.87 3.20 16.33
N VAL A 867 1.06 2.13 16.42
CA VAL A 867 -0.18 2.12 17.21
C VAL A 867 0.10 1.97 18.71
N VAL A 868 1.01 1.08 19.08
CA VAL A 868 1.40 0.77 20.46
C VAL A 868 2.04 1.98 21.13
N GLY A 869 3.05 2.58 20.49
CA GLY A 869 3.73 3.79 20.96
C GLY A 869 2.81 5.01 21.01
N ARG A 870 1.84 5.15 20.09
CA ARG A 870 0.79 6.18 20.17
C ARG A 870 -0.18 5.93 21.33
N LYS A 871 -0.50 4.67 21.64
CA LYS A 871 -1.50 4.30 22.65
C LYS A 871 -0.95 4.20 24.07
N GLY A 872 0.36 3.99 24.24
CA GLY A 872 1.02 3.91 25.54
C GLY A 872 0.65 2.67 26.35
N VAL A 873 0.55 1.51 25.70
CA VAL A 873 0.17 0.22 26.32
C VAL A 873 1.10 -0.90 25.84
N GLU A 874 1.15 -2.01 26.55
CA GLU A 874 2.00 -3.17 26.20
C GLU A 874 1.39 -4.04 25.08
N TYR A 875 2.21 -4.84 24.38
CA TYR A 875 1.80 -5.64 23.22
C TYR A 875 0.73 -6.70 23.52
N GLY A 876 0.73 -7.26 24.74
CA GLY A 876 -0.28 -8.19 25.23
C GLY A 876 -1.61 -7.53 25.61
N ASN A 877 -1.73 -6.19 25.59
CA ASN A 877 -2.96 -5.50 25.94
C ASN A 877 -4.12 -5.92 25.02
N ASN A 878 -5.31 -6.14 25.59
CA ASN A 878 -6.51 -6.56 24.86
C ASN A 878 -6.86 -5.64 23.66
N PHE A 879 -6.58 -4.34 23.74
CA PHE A 879 -6.75 -3.40 22.63
C PHE A 879 -5.78 -3.69 21.47
N ILE A 880 -4.54 -4.06 21.76
CA ILE A 880 -3.54 -4.38 20.74
C ILE A 880 -3.84 -5.77 20.16
N ARG A 881 -3.87 -6.81 21.02
CA ARG A 881 -4.16 -8.21 20.64
C ARG A 881 -5.44 -8.39 19.82
N ASN A 882 -6.57 -7.96 20.38
CA ASN A 882 -7.89 -8.36 19.91
C ASN A 882 -8.62 -7.29 19.09
N VAL A 883 -7.96 -6.17 18.76
CA VAL A 883 -8.51 -5.10 17.89
C VAL A 883 -7.58 -4.73 16.76
N TRP A 884 -6.28 -4.60 17.01
CA TRP A 884 -5.30 -4.17 16.01
C TRP A 884 -4.55 -5.32 15.36
N SER A 885 -3.86 -6.15 16.15
CA SER A 885 -2.88 -7.13 15.70
C SER A 885 -3.44 -8.02 14.58
N ARG A 886 -4.57 -8.70 14.82
CA ARG A 886 -5.22 -9.57 13.83
C ARG A 886 -5.78 -8.85 12.60
N ASN A 887 -5.98 -7.53 12.66
CA ASN A 887 -6.53 -6.74 11.56
C ASN A 887 -5.46 -6.02 10.72
N LEU A 888 -4.17 -6.10 11.06
CA LEU A 888 -3.09 -5.30 10.45
C LEU A 888 -3.07 -5.35 8.92
N HIS A 889 -3.18 -6.54 8.31
CA HIS A 889 -3.20 -6.71 6.86
C HIS A 889 -4.36 -5.96 6.21
N HIS A 890 -5.58 -6.15 6.72
CA HIS A 890 -6.80 -5.56 6.16
C HIS A 890 -6.85 -4.06 6.37
N VAL A 891 -6.40 -3.57 7.53
CA VAL A 891 -6.29 -2.15 7.86
C VAL A 891 -5.27 -1.43 6.95
N ALA A 892 -4.12 -2.04 6.70
CA ALA A 892 -3.13 -1.52 5.78
C ALA A 892 -3.65 -1.49 4.32
N ARG A 893 -4.40 -2.53 3.92
CA ARG A 893 -5.05 -2.62 2.61
C ARG A 893 -6.14 -1.57 2.43
N LEU A 894 -6.97 -1.32 3.46
CA LEU A 894 -8.09 -0.38 3.42
C LEU A 894 -7.66 1.04 3.04
N LYS A 895 -6.52 1.52 3.58
CA LYS A 895 -5.93 2.83 3.21
C LYS A 895 -5.73 2.99 1.69
N SER A 896 -5.55 1.89 0.95
CA SER A 896 -5.33 1.91 -0.49
C SER A 896 -6.61 1.61 -1.29
N THR A 897 -7.35 0.54 -0.94
CA THR A 897 -8.55 0.11 -1.68
C THR A 897 -9.72 1.07 -1.54
N TRP A 898 -9.81 1.81 -0.43
CA TRP A 898 -10.89 2.79 -0.25
C TRP A 898 -10.76 4.00 -1.19
N LEU A 899 -9.53 4.39 -1.54
CA LEU A 899 -9.26 5.50 -2.46
C LEU A 899 -9.67 5.12 -3.90
N GLU A 900 -9.42 3.87 -4.29
CA GLU A 900 -9.85 3.32 -5.58
C GLU A 900 -11.37 3.38 -5.75
N GLY A 901 -12.14 3.03 -4.71
CA GLY A 901 -13.61 3.10 -4.70
C GLY A 901 -14.21 4.51 -4.85
N VAL A 902 -13.40 5.57 -4.71
CA VAL A 902 -13.80 6.96 -5.00
C VAL A 902 -13.11 7.52 -6.25
N GLY A 903 -12.55 6.65 -7.11
CA GLY A 903 -11.89 7.01 -8.36
C GLY A 903 -10.55 7.73 -8.18
N LEU A 904 -9.93 7.63 -7.00
CA LEU A 904 -8.59 8.16 -6.74
C LEU A 904 -7.55 7.05 -6.96
N ALA A 905 -6.65 7.26 -7.91
CA ALA A 905 -5.49 6.38 -8.07
C ALA A 905 -4.65 6.36 -6.77
N PRO A 906 -4.11 5.20 -6.36
CA PRO A 906 -3.21 5.12 -5.21
C PRO A 906 -2.08 6.15 -5.30
N ARG A 907 -1.81 6.85 -4.20
CA ARG A 907 -0.77 7.88 -4.15
C ARG A 907 0.58 7.24 -4.52
N SER A 908 1.29 7.82 -5.48
CA SER A 908 2.49 7.20 -6.05
C SER A 908 3.59 6.98 -5.01
N LYS A 909 3.70 5.74 -4.50
CA LYS A 909 4.86 5.27 -3.72
C LYS A 909 6.15 5.23 -4.55
N LYS A 910 6.07 5.38 -5.87
CA LYS A 910 7.23 5.71 -6.72
C LYS A 910 7.59 7.18 -6.49
N HIS A 911 8.47 7.42 -5.51
CA HIS A 911 9.34 8.59 -5.55
C HIS A 911 10.14 8.52 -6.86
N THR A 912 10.33 9.65 -7.56
CA THR A 912 11.09 9.65 -8.81
C THR A 912 12.55 9.28 -8.50
N LYS A 913 12.98 8.06 -8.90
CA LYS A 913 14.33 7.50 -8.66
C LYS A 913 15.37 8.60 -8.90
N ALA A 914 16.06 9.00 -7.83
CA ALA A 914 17.07 10.05 -7.90
C ALA A 914 18.07 9.68 -9.01
N LYS A 915 18.31 10.62 -9.94
CA LYS A 915 19.04 10.31 -11.17
C LYS A 915 20.53 10.12 -10.88
N ALA A 916 20.90 8.91 -10.48
CA ALA A 916 22.26 8.45 -10.15
C ALA A 916 23.30 8.59 -11.29
N LEU A 917 22.93 9.26 -12.39
CA LEU A 917 23.78 9.61 -13.53
C LEU A 917 24.87 10.63 -13.17
N ALA A 918 24.76 11.39 -12.07
CA ALA A 918 25.86 12.24 -11.61
C ALA A 918 26.92 11.39 -10.89
N GLU A 919 26.50 10.61 -9.92
CA GLU A 919 27.29 9.65 -9.15
C GLU A 919 27.98 8.63 -10.06
N MET A 920 27.26 8.05 -11.02
CA MET A 920 27.79 7.12 -12.02
C MET A 920 28.91 7.75 -12.85
N ARG A 921 28.74 8.99 -13.33
CA ARG A 921 29.80 9.69 -14.09
C ARG A 921 31.04 9.98 -13.24
N ILE A 922 30.85 10.32 -11.96
CA ILE A 922 31.96 10.53 -11.02
C ILE A 922 32.72 9.21 -10.77
N LEU A 923 32.02 8.11 -10.50
CA LEU A 923 32.65 6.79 -10.29
C LEU A 923 33.40 6.31 -11.54
N MET A 924 32.78 6.40 -12.72
CA MET A 924 33.42 6.04 -13.99
C MET A 924 34.70 6.85 -14.25
N GLN A 925 34.67 8.17 -14.02
CA GLN A 925 35.85 9.03 -14.14
C GLN A 925 36.95 8.62 -13.15
N VAL A 926 36.59 8.39 -11.88
CA VAL A 926 37.51 7.95 -10.83
C VAL A 926 38.17 6.61 -11.17
N TYR A 927 37.41 5.62 -11.63
CA TYR A 927 37.96 4.30 -11.98
C TYR A 927 38.87 4.36 -13.21
N GLN A 928 38.55 5.22 -14.19
CA GLN A 928 39.42 5.49 -15.33
C GLN A 928 40.73 6.17 -14.88
N ASP A 929 40.66 7.22 -14.07
CA ASP A 929 41.84 8.00 -13.64
C ASP A 929 42.77 7.23 -12.70
N THR A 930 42.23 6.31 -11.89
CA THR A 930 43.04 5.41 -11.03
C THR A 930 43.42 4.09 -11.72
N GLU A 931 42.93 3.87 -12.94
CA GLU A 931 43.07 2.63 -13.72
C GLU A 931 42.66 1.38 -12.91
N LEU A 932 41.53 1.44 -12.20
CA LEU A 932 41.14 0.44 -11.19
C LEU A 932 41.12 -0.99 -11.77
N HIS A 933 40.47 -1.18 -12.91
CA HIS A 933 40.29 -2.48 -13.55
C HIS A 933 41.38 -2.84 -14.58
N THR A 934 42.51 -2.14 -14.55
CA THR A 934 43.74 -2.58 -15.23
C THR A 934 44.60 -3.40 -14.26
N PHE A 935 45.52 -4.20 -14.77
CA PHE A 935 46.53 -4.88 -13.96
C PHE A 935 47.79 -4.03 -13.87
N ARG A 936 48.23 -3.76 -12.64
CA ARG A 936 49.42 -2.96 -12.30
C ARG A 936 50.24 -3.73 -11.28
N ALA A 937 51.30 -4.42 -11.75
CA ALA A 937 52.16 -5.23 -10.89
C ALA A 937 52.77 -4.40 -9.74
N GLY A 938 52.77 -4.96 -8.53
CA GLY A 938 53.19 -4.29 -7.30
C GLY A 938 52.13 -3.38 -6.66
N ARG A 939 50.91 -3.28 -7.21
CA ARG A 939 49.91 -2.33 -6.71
C ARG A 939 49.27 -2.77 -5.39
N THR A 940 49.68 -2.10 -4.32
CA THR A 940 49.17 -2.16 -2.95
C THR A 940 48.87 -0.73 -2.45
N PHE A 941 48.10 -0.59 -1.36
CA PHE A 941 47.89 0.71 -0.68
C PHE A 941 47.99 0.56 0.83
N ASP A 942 47.32 -0.47 1.35
CA ASP A 942 47.26 -0.81 2.76
C ASP A 942 47.22 -2.35 2.82
N VAL A 943 48.33 -2.96 3.25
CA VAL A 943 48.56 -4.40 3.06
C VAL A 943 47.64 -5.22 3.97
N ASP A 944 47.36 -4.70 5.17
CA ASP A 944 46.66 -5.40 6.25
C ASP A 944 45.12 -5.39 6.06
N LEU A 945 44.59 -4.62 5.09
CA LEU A 945 43.15 -4.51 4.82
C LEU A 945 42.61 -5.46 3.72
N PHE A 946 43.41 -6.42 3.22
CA PHE A 946 42.93 -7.40 2.24
C PHE A 946 42.30 -8.62 2.94
N VAL A 947 41.00 -8.81 2.74
CA VAL A 947 40.25 -9.98 3.20
C VAL A 947 39.63 -10.68 1.98
N ASP A 948 39.87 -11.98 1.82
CA ASP A 948 39.04 -12.86 1.00
C ASP A 948 38.21 -13.74 1.93
N ASP A 949 37.00 -13.27 2.28
CA ASP A 949 36.08 -13.96 3.16
C ASP A 949 35.81 -15.40 2.67
N PHE A 950 35.77 -15.64 1.36
CA PHE A 950 35.49 -16.96 0.80
C PHE A 950 36.65 -17.94 1.04
N GLU A 951 37.90 -17.52 0.80
CA GLU A 951 39.07 -18.37 1.05
C GLU A 951 39.34 -18.55 2.56
N LEU A 952 39.14 -17.50 3.35
CA LEU A 952 39.26 -17.54 4.81
C LEU A 952 38.18 -18.45 5.43
N GLY A 953 36.95 -18.43 4.90
CA GLY A 953 35.88 -19.32 5.33
C GLY A 953 36.12 -20.78 5.00
N LEU A 954 36.63 -21.09 3.80
CA LEU A 954 37.09 -22.45 3.46
C LEU A 954 38.16 -22.94 4.44
N LYS A 955 39.12 -22.08 4.80
CA LYS A 955 40.16 -22.39 5.79
C LYS A 955 39.58 -22.59 7.19
N LYS A 956 38.70 -21.70 7.67
CA LYS A 956 38.05 -21.78 9.00
C LYS A 956 37.13 -23.00 9.14
N LEU A 957 36.32 -23.32 8.13
CA LEU A 957 35.46 -24.52 8.12
C LEU A 957 36.28 -25.81 8.09
N GLY A 958 37.37 -25.84 7.32
CA GLY A 958 38.25 -27.00 7.14
C GLY A 958 39.33 -27.07 8.22
N GLY A 959 40.53 -26.56 7.92
CA GLY A 959 41.70 -26.66 8.80
C GLY A 959 41.55 -25.94 10.14
N GLY A 960 40.70 -24.90 10.21
CA GLY A 960 40.33 -24.22 11.45
C GLY A 960 39.27 -24.96 12.29
N GLY A 961 38.75 -26.10 11.83
CA GLY A 961 37.89 -26.98 12.61
C GLY A 961 36.46 -26.50 12.86
N LYS A 962 36.02 -25.33 12.38
CA LYS A 962 34.67 -24.78 12.70
C LYS A 962 33.55 -25.75 12.34
N LEU A 963 33.64 -26.45 11.21
CA LEU A 963 32.67 -27.49 10.84
C LEU A 963 32.70 -28.68 11.80
N LYS A 964 33.89 -29.17 12.16
CA LYS A 964 34.07 -30.30 13.10
C LYS A 964 33.48 -29.98 14.48
N ASN A 965 33.70 -28.77 14.97
CA ASN A 965 33.18 -28.32 16.27
C ASN A 965 31.65 -28.21 16.23
N TRP A 966 31.09 -27.66 15.14
CA TRP A 966 29.63 -27.57 14.94
C TRP A 966 28.95 -28.95 14.84
N ILE A 967 29.54 -29.90 14.11
CA ILE A 967 29.10 -31.31 14.09
C ILE A 967 29.17 -31.90 15.51
N SER A 968 30.29 -31.71 16.21
CA SER A 968 30.49 -32.25 17.57
C SER A 968 29.53 -31.65 18.61
N LYS A 969 29.10 -30.39 18.47
CA LYS A 969 28.06 -29.77 19.32
C LYS A 969 26.69 -30.35 18.98
N THR A 970 26.27 -30.25 17.72
CA THR A 970 24.89 -30.60 17.31
C THR A 970 24.61 -32.12 17.27
N THR A 971 25.61 -32.97 17.06
CA THR A 971 25.46 -34.44 17.19
C THR A 971 25.56 -34.90 18.66
N ARG A 972 26.07 -34.07 19.59
CA ARG A 972 26.04 -34.37 21.04
C ARG A 972 24.73 -33.93 21.69
N SER A 973 24.13 -32.82 21.27
CA SER A 973 22.89 -32.31 21.88
C SER A 973 21.64 -33.08 21.43
N ARG A 974 21.59 -33.55 20.18
CA ARG A 974 20.40 -34.19 19.60
C ARG A 974 20.25 -35.66 19.95
N GLY A 975 19.01 -36.09 20.21
CA GLY A 975 18.63 -37.50 20.28
C GLY A 975 19.05 -38.21 21.57
N LEU A 976 19.33 -37.46 22.64
CA LEU A 976 19.74 -37.97 23.95
C LEU A 976 18.69 -38.94 24.53
N GLN A 977 17.41 -38.64 24.36
CA GLN A 977 16.27 -39.51 24.76
C GLN A 977 16.34 -40.94 24.15
N THR A 978 16.97 -41.08 22.98
CA THR A 978 17.14 -42.37 22.28
C THR A 978 18.51 -43.03 22.49
N SER A 979 19.49 -42.32 23.06
CA SER A 979 20.83 -42.85 23.33
C SER A 979 20.89 -43.51 24.70
N ARG A 980 20.98 -44.84 24.74
CA ARG A 980 21.01 -45.60 26.01
C ARG A 980 22.36 -45.60 26.74
N ASP A 981 23.44 -45.17 26.06
CA ASP A 981 24.81 -45.26 26.57
C ASP A 981 25.38 -43.86 26.90
N ILE A 982 24.94 -43.27 28.01
CA ILE A 982 25.56 -42.06 28.59
C ILE A 982 25.85 -42.29 30.06
N SER A 983 27.14 -42.35 30.41
CA SER A 983 27.60 -42.38 31.80
C SER A 983 27.36 -41.00 32.46
N PRO A 984 26.88 -40.93 33.73
CA PRO A 984 26.64 -39.65 34.41
C PRO A 984 27.86 -38.74 34.63
N GLN A 985 29.09 -39.21 34.36
CA GLN A 985 30.35 -38.54 34.72
C GLN A 985 30.96 -37.65 33.61
N ALA A 986 30.13 -37.10 32.71
CA ALA A 986 30.59 -36.23 31.60
C ALA A 986 29.93 -34.84 31.55
N PHE A 987 29.30 -34.42 32.66
CA PHE A 987 29.12 -33.00 32.98
C PHE A 987 30.42 -32.47 33.58
N VAL A 988 31.31 -32.01 32.70
CA VAL A 988 32.36 -31.04 33.04
C VAL A 988 31.94 -29.76 32.36
N ASP A 989 31.80 -28.69 33.14
CA ASP A 989 31.50 -27.37 32.61
C ASP A 989 32.67 -26.92 31.74
N THR A 990 32.46 -26.87 30.42
CA THR A 990 33.24 -26.02 29.54
C THR A 990 32.61 -24.64 29.62
N GLU A 991 33.30 -23.72 30.30
CA GLU A 991 32.89 -22.31 30.42
C GLU A 991 32.53 -21.75 29.03
N ASP A 992 31.40 -21.06 28.94
CA ASP A 992 30.65 -20.92 27.69
C ASP A 992 31.14 -19.73 26.85
N ASP A 993 32.36 -19.89 26.30
CA ASP A 993 33.13 -18.97 25.45
C ASP A 993 32.43 -18.64 24.10
N ASN A 994 31.11 -18.85 24.00
CA ASN A 994 30.21 -18.49 22.89
C ASN A 994 28.87 -17.89 23.40
N SER A 995 28.58 -17.87 24.71
CA SER A 995 27.40 -17.19 25.25
C SER A 995 27.63 -15.69 25.42
N GLU A 996 28.84 -15.27 25.85
CA GLU A 996 29.24 -13.86 25.91
C GLU A 996 29.28 -13.25 24.51
N ASP A 997 29.87 -13.94 23.53
CA ASP A 997 29.87 -13.61 22.08
C ASP A 997 28.45 -13.50 21.45
N SER A 998 27.39 -13.93 22.18
CA SER A 998 25.98 -13.79 21.78
C SER A 998 25.23 -12.64 22.49
N LEU A 999 25.83 -12.03 23.52
CA LEU A 999 25.34 -10.87 24.25
C LEU A 999 26.16 -9.61 23.92
N ASP A 1000 27.44 -9.75 23.60
CA ASP A 1000 28.37 -8.65 23.28
C ASP A 1000 28.03 -7.91 21.97
N GLU A 1001 27.31 -8.53 21.02
CA GLU A 1001 26.74 -7.80 19.88
C GLU A 1001 25.46 -7.01 20.26
N GLU A 1002 24.81 -7.30 21.41
CA GLU A 1002 23.57 -6.65 21.87
C GLU A 1002 23.72 -5.68 23.06
N GLU A 1003 24.71 -5.82 23.94
CA GLU A 1003 25.04 -4.75 24.91
C GLU A 1003 25.50 -3.46 24.18
N GLU A 1004 26.15 -3.59 23.02
CA GLU A 1004 26.40 -2.44 22.11
C GLU A 1004 25.12 -1.89 21.45
N ASP A 1005 24.06 -2.69 21.26
CA ASP A 1005 22.77 -2.19 20.72
C ASP A 1005 21.96 -1.43 21.80
N LEU A 1006 22.07 -1.79 23.09
CA LEU A 1006 21.34 -1.12 24.18
C LEU A 1006 21.73 0.35 24.36
N ASP A 1007 23.01 0.68 24.29
CA ASP A 1007 23.52 2.05 24.50
C ASP A 1007 23.37 2.96 23.26
N VAL A 1008 23.07 2.41 22.07
CA VAL A 1008 23.11 3.14 20.79
C VAL A 1008 21.71 3.57 20.28
N VAL A 1009 20.62 3.15 20.93
CA VAL A 1009 19.23 3.50 20.50
C VAL A 1009 18.90 5.00 20.64
N VAL A 1010 19.77 5.82 21.24
CA VAL A 1010 19.56 7.26 21.46
C VAL A 1010 20.01 8.14 20.27
N GLU A 1011 19.65 7.75 19.05
CA GLU A 1011 19.36 8.75 18.00
C GLU A 1011 18.28 8.22 17.05
N ASN A 1012 17.30 9.07 16.70
CA ASN A 1012 16.16 8.70 15.85
C ASN A 1012 16.56 8.63 14.37
N SER A 1013 17.51 7.76 14.05
CA SER A 1013 17.98 7.49 12.70
C SER A 1013 16.89 6.75 11.93
N GLY A 1014 16.26 7.44 10.97
CA GLY A 1014 15.12 6.94 10.21
C GLY A 1014 15.48 5.76 9.28
N ASN A 1015 15.58 4.56 9.86
CA ASN A 1015 15.78 3.29 9.16
C ASN A 1015 14.67 3.14 8.11
N THR A 1016 15.06 3.32 6.84
CA THR A 1016 14.13 3.63 5.75
C THR A 1016 13.51 2.34 5.25
N PHE A 1017 12.42 1.88 5.88
CA PHE A 1017 11.73 0.67 5.43
C PHE A 1017 11.27 0.79 3.98
N GLY A 1018 11.28 -0.32 3.26
CA GLY A 1018 10.82 -0.37 1.89
C GLY A 1018 10.45 -1.77 1.43
N ILE A 1019 9.88 -1.85 0.23
CA ILE A 1019 9.65 -3.12 -0.47
C ILE A 1019 10.40 -3.08 -1.80
N VAL A 1020 11.06 -4.18 -2.14
CA VAL A 1020 11.77 -4.36 -3.41
C VAL A 1020 10.80 -4.95 -4.45
N HIS A 1021 10.82 -4.44 -5.68
CA HIS A 1021 10.05 -4.99 -6.79
C HIS A 1021 10.85 -4.90 -8.10
N ILE A 1022 10.75 -5.90 -8.96
CA ILE A 1022 11.40 -5.89 -10.29
C ILE A 1022 10.52 -5.18 -11.32
N SER A 1023 11.09 -4.22 -12.05
CA SER A 1023 10.39 -3.48 -13.13
C SER A 1023 11.29 -3.47 -14.37
N GLU A 1024 10.85 -4.10 -15.47
CA GLU A 1024 11.63 -4.20 -16.72
C GLU A 1024 13.08 -4.75 -16.54
N GLY A 1025 13.29 -5.59 -15.53
CA GLY A 1025 14.62 -6.14 -15.17
C GLY A 1025 15.50 -5.21 -14.33
N ASP A 1026 15.02 -4.02 -13.94
CA ASP A 1026 15.65 -3.15 -12.94
C ASP A 1026 15.07 -3.44 -11.55
N LEU A 1027 15.91 -3.28 -10.53
CA LEU A 1027 15.51 -3.33 -9.12
C LEU A 1027 14.98 -1.96 -8.68
N VAL A 1028 13.72 -1.95 -8.26
CA VAL A 1028 13.06 -0.74 -7.77
C VAL A 1028 12.77 -0.91 -6.28
N PHE A 1029 13.50 -0.13 -5.47
CA PHE A 1029 13.21 0.05 -4.06
C PHE A 1029 12.05 1.04 -3.90
N PHE A 1030 11.00 0.65 -3.18
CA PHE A 1030 9.88 1.51 -2.80
C PHE A 1030 10.00 1.83 -1.31
N PRO A 1031 10.61 2.97 -0.92
CA PRO A 1031 10.59 3.39 0.47
C PRO A 1031 9.14 3.62 0.90
N ILE A 1032 8.80 3.16 2.10
CA ILE A 1032 7.51 3.44 2.74
C ILE A 1032 7.77 4.54 3.76
N ASP A 1033 7.48 5.77 3.35
CA ASP A 1033 7.61 7.00 4.13
C ASP A 1033 6.56 7.04 5.26
N MET A 1034 6.76 6.17 6.26
CA MET A 1034 5.93 6.08 7.46
C MET A 1034 6.11 7.30 8.36
N ASP A 1035 7.29 7.93 8.34
CA ASP A 1035 7.52 9.19 9.06
C ASP A 1035 6.68 10.34 8.50
N ALA A 1036 6.40 10.40 7.19
CA ALA A 1036 5.42 11.34 6.66
C ALA A 1036 3.95 10.94 6.92
N GLU A 1037 3.65 9.71 7.35
CA GLU A 1037 2.35 9.37 7.94
C GLU A 1037 2.29 9.72 9.44
N ALA A 1038 3.39 9.56 10.19
CA ALA A 1038 3.47 9.81 11.64
C ALA A 1038 3.69 11.28 12.01
N ALA A 1039 4.63 11.99 11.38
CA ALA A 1039 4.92 13.40 11.64
C ALA A 1039 3.73 14.31 11.32
N LYS A 1040 2.88 13.92 10.37
CA LYS A 1040 1.58 14.55 10.13
C LYS A 1040 0.62 14.48 11.31
N VAL A 1041 0.72 13.45 12.14
CA VAL A 1041 -0.08 13.28 13.36
C VAL A 1041 0.56 13.99 14.55
N ILE A 1042 1.90 14.11 14.56
CA ILE A 1042 2.63 14.87 15.59
C ILE A 1042 2.36 16.38 15.45
N GLN A 1043 2.45 16.93 14.24
CA GLN A 1043 2.39 18.38 14.00
C GLN A 1043 1.05 19.03 14.36
N ASP A 1044 -0.06 18.28 14.36
CA ASP A 1044 -1.37 18.78 14.81
C ASP A 1044 -1.47 18.85 16.36
N ILE A 1045 -0.72 18.00 17.10
CA ILE A 1045 -0.84 17.87 18.57
C ILE A 1045 -0.17 19.03 19.31
N GLU A 1046 0.95 19.57 18.80
CA GLU A 1046 1.64 20.73 19.38
C GLU A 1046 0.77 22.01 19.40
N SER A 1047 -0.35 22.01 18.65
CA SER A 1047 -1.32 23.12 18.63
C SER A 1047 -2.43 23.06 19.69
N THR A 1048 -2.58 21.93 20.41
CA THR A 1048 -3.78 21.65 21.22
C THR A 1048 -3.54 21.24 22.68
N SER A 1049 -2.30 21.00 23.12
CA SER A 1049 -1.97 20.77 24.54
C SER A 1049 -1.97 22.08 25.34
N GLY A 1050 -3.14 22.72 25.47
CA GLY A 1050 -3.25 24.09 25.97
C GLY A 1050 -4.63 24.52 26.50
N ASN A 1051 -5.47 23.58 26.94
CA ASN A 1051 -6.56 23.81 27.90
C ASN A 1051 -7.19 22.46 28.29
N GLU A 1052 -6.79 21.92 29.45
CA GLU A 1052 -7.64 21.00 30.21
C GLU A 1052 -8.24 21.80 31.37
N THR A 1053 -9.55 21.96 31.38
CA THR A 1053 -10.33 22.41 32.53
C THR A 1053 -11.45 21.42 32.77
N GLU A 1054 -11.64 21.06 34.03
CA GLU A 1054 -12.63 20.10 34.50
C GLU A 1054 -14.05 20.61 34.23
N ASP A 1055 -14.97 19.71 33.86
CA ASP A 1055 -16.40 19.91 34.01
C ASP A 1055 -17.03 18.53 34.34
N SER A 1056 -17.74 18.46 35.46
CA SER A 1056 -18.38 17.24 35.96
C SER A 1056 -19.83 17.16 35.47
N GLU A 1057 -20.16 16.17 34.64
CA GLU A 1057 -21.55 15.92 34.24
C GLU A 1057 -22.37 15.43 35.44
N SER A 1058 -23.38 16.21 35.83
CA SER A 1058 -24.33 15.88 36.89
C SER A 1058 -25.59 15.23 36.31
N ASP A 1059 -25.69 13.91 36.39
CA ASP A 1059 -26.92 13.19 36.04
C ASP A 1059 -28.03 13.47 37.07
N ALA A 1060 -29.18 13.95 36.61
CA ALA A 1060 -30.39 14.12 37.40
C ALA A 1060 -31.64 14.01 36.51
N ASP A 1061 -32.29 12.83 36.53
CA ASP A 1061 -33.74 12.64 36.34
C ASP A 1061 -34.11 11.14 36.38
N VAL A 1062 -34.28 10.59 37.59
CA VAL A 1062 -35.04 9.34 37.84
C VAL A 1062 -35.94 9.61 39.04
N MET A 1063 -37.23 9.27 38.94
CA MET A 1063 -38.22 9.54 39.98
C MET A 1063 -38.13 8.55 41.14
N ASP A 1064 -38.38 9.05 42.36
CA ASP A 1064 -38.59 8.23 43.55
C ASP A 1064 -39.84 7.33 43.43
N THR A 1065 -39.69 6.09 43.88
CA THR A 1065 -40.72 5.38 44.64
C THR A 1065 -40.03 4.56 45.73
N ASP A 1066 -40.27 4.88 46.99
CA ASP A 1066 -39.67 4.21 48.15
C ASP A 1066 -40.08 2.73 48.26
N ASP A 1067 -39.17 1.90 48.78
CA ASP A 1067 -39.52 0.89 49.80
C ASP A 1067 -38.23 0.45 50.55
N GLU A 1068 -38.36 0.09 51.83
CA GLU A 1068 -37.23 -0.03 52.76
C GLU A 1068 -36.58 -1.44 52.87
N ASN A 1069 -35.41 -1.49 53.52
CA ASN A 1069 -34.53 -2.63 53.84
C ASN A 1069 -33.57 -3.06 52.70
N GLY A 1070 -32.29 -3.35 52.95
CA GLY A 1070 -31.53 -3.33 54.20
C GLY A 1070 -30.63 -4.57 54.34
N GLY A 1071 -29.32 -4.43 54.06
CA GLY A 1071 -28.38 -5.56 54.11
C GLY A 1071 -26.93 -5.16 53.83
N THR A 1072 -26.03 -5.57 54.74
CA THR A 1072 -24.59 -5.28 54.78
C THR A 1072 -23.72 -6.21 53.91
N GLU A 1073 -22.51 -5.74 53.60
CA GLU A 1073 -21.28 -6.53 53.34
C GLU A 1073 -21.27 -7.56 52.19
N ASN A 1074 -20.65 -7.19 51.05
CA ASN A 1074 -19.24 -7.53 50.72
C ASN A 1074 -18.77 -6.79 49.45
#